data_AF-A0A6G9Y192-F1
#
_entry.id   AF-A0A6G9Y192-F1
#
_cell.length_a   1.000
_cell.length_b   1.000
_cell.length_c   1.000
_cell.angle_alpha   90.00
_cell.angle_beta   90.00
_cell.angle_gamma   90.00
#
_symmetry.space_group_name_H-M   'P 1'
#
loop_
_entity.id
_entity.type
_entity.pdbx_description
1 polymer ?
#
loop_
_entity_poly.entity_id
_entity_poly.type
_entity_poly.pdbx_seq_one_letter_code
_entity_poly.pdbx_strand_id
1 'polypeptide(L)'
;MTSQSSTGRRGRQSGGEVGLRQLLEAAQANGTNRAPGADAGGANPAAPNPASYEANPAPYESNSGRHGASPAPYAAPPAQHGSNPAQHGASPAQPGASPAQPGASPAPYEANPAHSGPNPAPYEPNQAPEWGIDSAPTEPLRIATPASSTQRAKPPAPRPPARRPISGPPPKRFDRATLRRAGITVGAVLAVVGIGYGIDLALSAGEVPRGTVVAGVEVGGMSTAAADERLRAELGPRTERELPLRIGDVQTRMIPSAAGLSVDWDRTWARVGGQPLNPITRFTSLFSARDVPVVSVVDDLALERQLNALRVHDRPSVEGTIAFDKAGPVAVAPVPGRVLDIAAARQDLIDEWITGVTVDLPVHPAPLQVRPEAVETALRTVAEPAVRAPITFAGKGASATLDPEQIATTLSFAPDGNGGLALAVDQNVAIGVLAPQLAATEIEAKDATFALTGGKPTVVPAVVGDKINWPKTLEQYSALLAAPGERTAQAVYEKVEPKLTTEAAQGLGVVETMGSFTTNGFSGPSGVNIRVVAKKVNGAVVKPGDTFSLNEFTGPRGTAEGYVESGIIDHGRPSTAVGGGISQFATTLYNAAYFAGLEDAGHTEHSYYISRYPAAREATVFDGAIDLRFRNNTPTGVLIEAVATDSEVTVRLWGTKTLNVESVTGDKSKPTEPTTIKLPKGKDCIASEGAPGFTISDTRVITDRRTGKEVSRTTRTVKYDPIPVVKCE
;
A
#
# COMPACT_ATOMS: atom_id res chain seq x y z
N MET A 1 19.03 76.84 -15.89
CA MET A 1 20.13 75.94 -15.46
C MET A 1 19.84 74.59 -16.10
N THR A 2 20.48 74.17 -17.21
CA THR A 2 21.88 73.66 -17.37
C THR A 2 22.10 72.29 -16.69
N SER A 3 22.63 71.24 -17.36
CA SER A 3 22.94 71.09 -18.80
C SER A 3 23.08 69.63 -19.27
N GLN A 4 23.07 69.49 -20.61
CA GLN A 4 23.48 68.43 -21.55
C GLN A 4 24.59 67.45 -21.10
N SER A 5 24.61 66.14 -21.44
CA SER A 5 24.68 65.40 -22.74
C SER A 5 26.09 65.11 -23.29
N SER A 6 26.46 63.82 -23.43
CA SER A 6 27.46 63.23 -24.37
C SER A 6 27.45 61.69 -24.27
N THR A 7 27.58 60.79 -25.27
CA THR A 7 27.77 60.80 -26.75
C THR A 7 29.18 60.80 -27.38
N GLY A 8 29.99 59.74 -27.16
CA GLY A 8 31.16 59.41 -28.00
C GLY A 8 31.73 57.98 -27.80
N ARG A 9 32.46 57.34 -28.74
CA ARG A 9 32.12 56.86 -30.11
C ARG A 9 33.41 56.48 -30.88
N ARG A 10 33.61 55.18 -31.16
CA ARG A 10 34.47 54.54 -32.20
C ARG A 10 36.02 54.55 -32.10
N GLY A 11 36.58 53.35 -32.33
CA GLY A 11 37.82 53.09 -33.09
C GLY A 11 38.73 52.01 -32.47
N ARG A 12 39.59 51.27 -33.19
CA ARG A 12 39.71 50.86 -34.62
C ARG A 12 40.89 49.85 -34.70
N GLN A 13 41.07 49.10 -35.80
CA GLN A 13 42.24 48.23 -36.12
C GLN A 13 42.31 46.94 -35.27
N SER A 14 42.94 45.81 -35.64
CA SER A 14 43.54 45.26 -36.89
C SER A 14 43.69 43.73 -36.69
N GLY A 15 43.93 42.83 -37.65
CA GLY A 15 44.14 42.95 -39.09
C GLY A 15 45.18 41.91 -39.59
N GLY A 16 44.74 40.85 -40.29
CA GLY A 16 45.59 39.78 -40.87
C GLY A 16 46.21 38.80 -39.86
N GLU A 17 46.94 37.74 -40.26
CA GLU A 17 46.85 36.82 -41.42
C GLU A 17 47.83 35.62 -41.19
N VAL A 18 47.66 34.48 -41.90
CA VAL A 18 48.60 33.32 -41.98
C VAL A 18 48.92 32.62 -40.64
N GLY A 19 48.47 31.38 -40.37
CA GLY A 19 48.96 30.11 -40.94
C GLY A 19 49.39 29.17 -39.77
N LEU A 20 49.79 27.90 -39.93
CA LEU A 20 49.96 27.04 -41.11
C LEU A 20 50.11 25.56 -40.64
N ARG A 21 49.48 24.57 -41.33
CA ARG A 21 49.82 23.11 -41.32
C ARG A 21 49.63 22.30 -40.00
N GLN A 22 49.67 20.96 -39.98
CA GLN A 22 49.17 19.89 -40.90
C GLN A 22 49.29 18.52 -40.18
N LEU A 23 48.46 17.53 -40.55
CA LEU A 23 48.71 16.07 -40.67
C LEU A 23 47.33 15.42 -40.96
N LEU A 24 47.04 15.05 -42.22
CA LEU A 24 47.21 13.70 -42.83
C LEU A 24 46.15 12.69 -42.35
N GLU A 25 45.55 11.82 -43.18
CA GLU A 25 45.45 11.63 -44.64
C GLU A 25 44.32 10.58 -44.87
N ALA A 26 43.75 10.25 -46.04
CA ALA A 26 43.87 10.67 -47.44
C ALA A 26 42.45 10.56 -48.09
N ALA A 27 42.02 11.42 -49.02
CA ALA A 27 42.14 11.29 -50.50
C ALA A 27 41.25 10.20 -51.14
N GLN A 28 40.74 10.26 -52.38
CA GLN A 28 40.60 11.26 -53.48
C GLN A 28 39.70 10.57 -54.57
N ALA A 29 39.07 11.17 -55.59
CA ALA A 29 38.77 12.56 -55.98
C ALA A 29 37.67 12.59 -57.07
N ASN A 30 37.35 13.80 -57.55
CA ASN A 30 36.62 14.12 -58.79
C ASN A 30 37.16 13.38 -60.05
N GLY A 31 36.43 13.23 -61.16
CA GLY A 31 35.05 13.65 -61.47
C GLY A 31 34.85 14.09 -62.95
N THR A 32 33.62 14.46 -63.30
CA THR A 32 33.18 15.20 -64.51
C THR A 32 33.41 14.63 -65.94
N ASN A 33 32.26 14.43 -66.60
CA ASN A 33 31.91 14.82 -67.99
C ASN A 33 32.16 13.92 -69.23
N ARG A 34 31.08 13.94 -70.05
CA ARG A 34 30.89 13.59 -71.48
C ARG A 34 30.89 12.11 -71.92
N ALA A 35 29.76 11.75 -72.53
CA ALA A 35 29.49 10.54 -73.32
C ALA A 35 29.99 10.73 -74.80
N PRO A 36 29.87 9.77 -75.75
CA PRO A 36 28.60 9.11 -76.13
C PRO A 36 28.66 7.60 -76.52
N GLY A 37 27.47 6.99 -76.67
CA GLY A 37 27.23 5.99 -77.73
C GLY A 37 26.64 4.62 -77.33
N ALA A 38 25.35 4.41 -77.65
CA ALA A 38 24.68 3.15 -78.06
C ALA A 38 24.67 1.94 -77.07
N ASP A 39 23.61 1.11 -76.96
CA ASP A 39 22.29 1.14 -77.60
C ASP A 39 21.21 0.35 -76.82
N ALA A 40 19.98 0.36 -77.34
CA ALA A 40 18.87 -0.59 -77.15
C ALA A 40 18.03 -0.57 -75.85
N GLY A 41 16.87 0.10 -75.94
CA GLY A 41 15.61 -0.31 -75.28
C GLY A 41 15.23 0.37 -73.94
N GLY A 42 14.09 1.06 -73.80
CA GLY A 42 13.10 1.44 -74.82
C GLY A 42 11.89 2.19 -74.23
N ALA A 43 11.24 3.03 -75.04
CA ALA A 43 9.91 3.64 -74.83
C ALA A 43 9.65 4.42 -73.50
N ASN A 44 10.10 5.68 -73.46
CA ASN A 44 9.43 6.81 -72.78
C ASN A 44 8.10 7.14 -73.54
N PRO A 45 7.19 8.07 -73.13
CA PRO A 45 7.24 9.09 -72.05
C PRO A 45 5.93 9.13 -71.21
N ALA A 46 5.55 10.15 -70.41
CA ALA A 46 6.09 11.49 -70.12
C ALA A 46 5.68 11.94 -68.69
N ALA A 47 6.24 13.04 -68.21
CA ALA A 47 5.68 13.83 -67.11
C ALA A 47 5.64 15.32 -67.49
N PRO A 48 4.50 16.00 -67.28
CA PRO A 48 4.50 17.40 -66.88
C PRO A 48 3.55 17.70 -65.69
N ASN A 49 3.55 18.96 -65.26
CA ASN A 49 2.94 19.46 -64.01
C ASN A 49 1.50 20.03 -64.26
N PRO A 50 0.89 20.88 -63.41
CA PRO A 50 -0.27 20.53 -62.59
C PRO A 50 -1.62 21.13 -63.03
N ALA A 51 -2.71 20.46 -62.66
CA ALA A 51 -4.09 20.98 -62.66
C ALA A 51 -4.84 20.32 -61.48
N SER A 52 -5.42 21.07 -60.54
CA SER A 52 -6.78 21.64 -60.54
C SER A 52 -7.73 20.84 -59.64
N TYR A 53 -8.57 21.59 -58.92
CA TYR A 53 -9.64 21.15 -58.03
C TYR A 53 -10.58 20.09 -58.63
N GLU A 54 -11.10 19.20 -57.77
CA GLU A 54 -12.55 18.97 -57.66
C GLU A 54 -12.86 18.34 -56.28
N ALA A 55 -14.10 18.47 -55.82
CA ALA A 55 -14.48 18.09 -54.46
C ALA A 55 -15.78 17.27 -54.47
N ASN A 56 -15.78 16.09 -53.85
CA ASN A 56 -17.01 15.35 -53.58
C ASN A 56 -16.84 14.31 -52.46
N PRO A 57 -17.32 14.55 -51.22
CA PRO A 57 -17.54 13.50 -50.24
C PRO A 57 -18.90 12.83 -50.49
N ALA A 58 -18.91 11.50 -50.57
CA ALA A 58 -20.13 10.73 -50.84
C ALA A 58 -21.17 10.83 -49.69
N PRO A 59 -22.48 10.77 -49.99
CA PRO A 59 -23.53 10.77 -48.96
C PRO A 59 -23.54 9.47 -48.17
N TYR A 60 -23.85 9.54 -46.87
CA TYR A 60 -24.13 8.37 -46.06
C TYR A 60 -25.61 7.95 -46.25
N GLU A 61 -25.86 6.74 -46.74
CA GLU A 61 -27.22 6.22 -46.88
C GLU A 61 -27.77 5.72 -45.54
N SER A 62 -29.01 6.11 -45.23
CA SER A 62 -29.71 5.66 -44.02
C SER A 62 -30.32 4.27 -44.20
N ASN A 63 -29.65 3.23 -43.71
CA ASN A 63 -30.19 1.87 -43.73
C ASN A 63 -31.30 1.70 -42.67
N SER A 64 -32.50 1.29 -43.09
CA SER A 64 -33.73 1.33 -42.26
C SER A 64 -34.09 -0.04 -41.66
N GLY A 65 -33.55 -0.34 -40.48
CA GLY A 65 -33.90 -1.53 -39.69
C GLY A 65 -34.87 -1.24 -38.54
N ARG A 66 -36.10 -1.76 -38.58
CA ARG A 66 -37.05 -1.71 -37.45
C ARG A 66 -36.74 -2.78 -36.40
N HIS A 67 -36.31 -2.38 -35.21
CA HIS A 67 -36.65 -3.06 -33.97
C HIS A 67 -36.89 -2.01 -32.87
N GLY A 68 -37.90 -2.23 -32.02
CA GLY A 68 -38.26 -1.31 -30.95
C GLY A 68 -38.35 -2.03 -29.61
N ALA A 69 -37.70 -1.45 -28.60
CA ALA A 69 -37.87 -1.75 -27.18
C ALA A 69 -37.47 -0.50 -26.37
N SER A 70 -38.03 -0.32 -25.17
CA SER A 70 -37.85 0.90 -24.38
C SER A 70 -36.49 1.00 -23.69
N PRO A 71 -35.92 2.21 -23.51
CA PRO A 71 -34.94 2.45 -22.46
C PRO A 71 -35.61 2.40 -21.08
N ALA A 72 -34.96 1.78 -20.10
CA ALA A 72 -35.40 1.83 -18.71
C ALA A 72 -34.98 3.16 -18.05
N PRO A 73 -35.71 3.65 -17.02
CA PRO A 73 -35.38 4.91 -16.35
C PRO A 73 -34.16 4.77 -15.43
N TYR A 74 -33.22 5.71 -15.52
CA TYR A 74 -32.10 5.83 -14.59
C TYR A 74 -32.54 6.58 -13.32
N ALA A 75 -32.69 5.86 -12.22
CA ALA A 75 -32.88 6.43 -10.89
C ALA A 75 -31.55 6.49 -10.14
N ALA A 76 -31.06 7.70 -9.84
CA ALA A 76 -30.01 7.91 -8.86
C ALA A 76 -30.65 8.15 -7.47
N PRO A 77 -30.18 7.49 -6.39
CA PRO A 77 -30.77 7.65 -5.06
C PRO A 77 -30.38 8.99 -4.42
N PRO A 78 -31.30 9.73 -3.78
CA PRO A 78 -30.98 10.98 -3.09
C PRO A 78 -30.26 10.70 -1.76
N ALA A 79 -29.19 11.46 -1.49
CA ALA A 79 -28.50 11.43 -0.20
C ALA A 79 -29.38 12.05 0.90
N GLN A 80 -29.51 11.36 2.04
CA GLN A 80 -30.33 11.82 3.17
C GLN A 80 -29.57 12.79 4.08
N HIS A 81 -29.71 14.10 3.87
CA HIS A 81 -29.33 15.10 4.87
C HIS A 81 -30.46 15.30 5.90
N GLY A 82 -30.44 14.47 6.94
CA GLY A 82 -31.32 14.63 8.11
C GLY A 82 -30.92 15.81 8.98
N SER A 83 -31.53 16.98 8.76
CA SER A 83 -31.49 18.10 9.71
C SER A 83 -32.66 17.98 10.70
N ASN A 84 -32.39 18.15 11.99
CA ASN A 84 -33.43 18.16 13.03
C ASN A 84 -33.03 19.17 14.13
N PRO A 85 -33.91 20.10 14.55
CA PRO A 85 -33.54 21.21 15.43
C PRO A 85 -33.57 20.85 16.93
N ALA A 86 -32.83 21.60 17.74
CA ALA A 86 -32.83 21.49 19.19
C ALA A 86 -33.86 22.42 19.85
N GLN A 87 -34.54 21.95 20.90
CA GLN A 87 -35.23 22.78 21.91
C GLN A 87 -35.08 22.16 23.32
N HIS A 88 -35.37 22.95 24.35
CA HIS A 88 -34.89 22.74 25.73
C HIS A 88 -35.81 21.87 26.62
N GLY A 89 -35.19 21.22 27.60
CA GLY A 89 -35.82 20.60 28.79
C GLY A 89 -34.81 20.55 29.94
N ALA A 90 -35.26 20.63 31.20
CA ALA A 90 -34.38 20.87 32.36
C ALA A 90 -34.05 19.62 33.20
N SER A 91 -32.98 19.74 34.00
CA SER A 91 -32.50 18.80 35.05
C SER A 91 -33.46 18.74 36.28
N PRO A 92 -33.37 17.79 37.25
CA PRO A 92 -32.10 17.40 37.92
C PRO A 92 -31.90 15.94 38.46
N ALA A 93 -30.64 15.67 38.83
CA ALA A 93 -30.13 14.81 39.93
C ALA A 93 -30.27 13.24 39.94
N GLN A 94 -29.12 12.59 39.72
CA GLN A 94 -28.45 11.46 40.43
C GLN A 94 -29.06 10.74 41.67
N PRO A 95 -28.52 9.57 42.13
CA PRO A 95 -27.44 8.70 41.59
C PRO A 95 -27.77 7.16 41.54
N GLY A 96 -26.86 6.34 40.97
CA GLY A 96 -26.89 4.86 41.01
C GLY A 96 -25.57 4.23 40.50
N ALA A 97 -25.27 2.98 40.84
CA ALA A 97 -23.94 2.37 40.68
C ALA A 97 -23.84 1.12 39.75
N SER A 98 -22.61 0.88 39.31
CA SER A 98 -21.93 -0.27 38.63
C SER A 98 -22.49 -1.70 38.73
N PRO A 99 -21.98 -2.69 37.94
CA PRO A 99 -21.14 -2.62 36.72
C PRO A 99 -21.70 -3.43 35.52
N ALA A 100 -21.04 -3.35 34.35
CA ALA A 100 -21.35 -4.15 33.15
C ALA A 100 -20.37 -5.34 32.95
N GLN A 101 -20.82 -6.40 32.27
CA GLN A 101 -19.98 -7.52 31.81
C GLN A 101 -19.41 -7.27 30.39
N PRO A 102 -18.21 -7.77 30.06
CA PRO A 102 -17.66 -7.73 28.70
C PRO A 102 -18.18 -8.88 27.83
N GLY A 103 -18.25 -8.67 26.51
CA GLY A 103 -18.61 -9.73 25.56
C GLY A 103 -18.42 -9.35 24.08
N ALA A 104 -18.27 -10.40 23.25
CA ALA A 104 -18.08 -10.40 21.79
C ALA A 104 -16.70 -9.95 21.24
N SER A 105 -16.31 -10.57 20.12
CA SER A 105 -14.97 -10.57 19.52
C SER A 105 -14.85 -9.65 18.29
N PRO A 106 -13.62 -9.25 17.88
CA PRO A 106 -13.40 -8.49 16.65
C PRO A 106 -13.56 -9.32 15.35
N ALA A 107 -13.65 -8.61 14.23
CA ALA A 107 -13.87 -9.12 12.87
C ALA A 107 -12.58 -9.65 12.18
N PRO A 108 -12.69 -10.46 11.10
CA PRO A 108 -11.54 -11.08 10.43
C PRO A 108 -10.80 -10.16 9.46
N TYR A 109 -9.59 -10.57 9.09
CA TYR A 109 -8.71 -9.90 8.13
C TYR A 109 -9.03 -10.29 6.67
N GLU A 110 -8.85 -9.35 5.73
CA GLU A 110 -8.97 -9.60 4.30
C GLU A 110 -7.65 -10.14 3.71
N ALA A 111 -7.75 -10.92 2.62
CA ALA A 111 -6.60 -11.47 1.90
C ALA A 111 -6.63 -11.02 0.43
N ASN A 112 -5.50 -10.56 -0.09
CA ASN A 112 -5.35 -10.04 -1.45
C ASN A 112 -4.67 -11.10 -2.36
N PRO A 113 -5.20 -11.45 -3.55
CA PRO A 113 -4.76 -12.63 -4.30
C PRO A 113 -3.62 -12.36 -5.29
N ALA A 114 -2.72 -13.34 -5.44
CA ALA A 114 -1.73 -13.42 -6.53
C ALA A 114 -2.13 -14.51 -7.55
N HIS A 115 -1.77 -14.31 -8.82
CA HIS A 115 -2.22 -15.16 -9.94
C HIS A 115 -1.41 -16.46 -10.12
N SER A 116 -2.09 -17.49 -10.62
CA SER A 116 -1.51 -18.80 -10.98
C SER A 116 -1.01 -18.86 -12.43
N GLY A 117 0.10 -19.57 -12.66
CA GLY A 117 0.57 -19.99 -13.99
C GLY A 117 1.25 -21.37 -13.91
N PRO A 118 1.23 -22.22 -14.97
CA PRO A 118 1.61 -23.63 -14.85
C PRO A 118 3.08 -23.97 -15.20
N ASN A 119 3.51 -25.10 -14.63
CA ASN A 119 4.79 -25.83 -14.77
C ASN A 119 4.94 -26.48 -16.19
N PRO A 120 6.01 -27.25 -16.58
CA PRO A 120 7.11 -27.83 -15.78
C PRO A 120 8.55 -27.86 -16.36
N ALA A 121 9.55 -28.12 -15.50
CA ALA A 121 10.82 -28.80 -15.80
C ALA A 121 11.46 -29.41 -14.52
N PRO A 122 12.30 -30.46 -14.59
CA PRO A 122 12.83 -31.17 -13.40
C PRO A 122 14.14 -30.61 -12.83
N TYR A 123 14.51 -31.08 -11.64
CA TYR A 123 15.64 -30.65 -10.80
C TYR A 123 16.93 -31.44 -11.09
N GLU A 124 18.05 -30.74 -11.33
CA GLU A 124 19.41 -31.30 -11.28
C GLU A 124 20.17 -30.73 -10.07
N PRO A 125 20.98 -31.53 -9.34
CA PRO A 125 21.74 -31.05 -8.18
C PRO A 125 23.05 -30.38 -8.60
N ASN A 126 23.21 -29.10 -8.28
CA ASN A 126 24.45 -28.36 -8.54
C ASN A 126 25.62 -28.90 -7.71
N GLN A 127 26.78 -29.09 -8.36
CA GLN A 127 28.03 -29.47 -7.70
C GLN A 127 28.73 -28.24 -7.08
N ALA A 128 29.45 -28.45 -5.97
CA ALA A 128 30.34 -27.45 -5.38
C ALA A 128 31.75 -27.51 -6.00
N PRO A 129 32.54 -26.42 -6.03
CA PRO A 129 33.81 -26.38 -6.77
C PRO A 129 34.96 -27.11 -6.06
N GLU A 130 35.76 -27.86 -6.81
CA GLU A 130 37.05 -28.38 -6.35
C GLU A 130 38.13 -27.29 -6.30
N TRP A 131 38.96 -27.34 -5.25
CA TRP A 131 40.30 -26.75 -5.22
C TRP A 131 41.26 -27.73 -4.53
N GLY A 132 42.40 -28.03 -5.15
CA GLY A 132 43.53 -28.71 -4.49
C GLY A 132 44.32 -27.75 -3.57
N ILE A 133 45.42 -28.16 -2.93
CA ILE A 133 46.27 -29.35 -3.12
C ILE A 133 46.89 -29.75 -1.77
N ASP A 134 47.31 -31.02 -1.61
CA ASP A 134 48.28 -31.59 -0.65
C ASP A 134 48.62 -30.88 0.68
N SER A 135 48.41 -31.57 1.80
CA SER A 135 49.49 -31.94 2.77
C SER A 135 48.99 -32.82 3.92
N ALA A 136 49.89 -33.60 4.53
CA ALA A 136 49.58 -34.51 5.64
C ALA A 136 49.34 -33.79 6.98
N PRO A 137 48.49 -34.33 7.88
CA PRO A 137 48.16 -33.68 9.15
C PRO A 137 49.34 -33.68 10.13
N THR A 138 49.65 -32.50 10.67
CA THR A 138 50.57 -32.29 11.80
C THR A 138 49.78 -31.76 13.00
N GLU A 139 50.10 -32.20 14.22
CA GLU A 139 49.36 -31.80 15.43
C GLU A 139 49.50 -30.29 15.75
N PRO A 140 48.41 -29.61 16.17
CA PRO A 140 48.49 -28.24 16.67
C PRO A 140 49.03 -28.20 18.11
N LEU A 141 50.11 -27.43 18.30
CA LEU A 141 50.78 -27.20 19.59
C LEU A 141 49.84 -26.59 20.65
N ARG A 142 49.90 -27.11 21.89
CA ARG A 142 49.38 -26.41 23.07
C ARG A 142 50.48 -25.53 23.68
N ILE A 143 50.21 -24.23 23.79
CA ILE A 143 51.11 -23.28 24.46
C ILE A 143 51.05 -23.51 25.98
N ALA A 144 52.22 -23.52 26.63
CA ALA A 144 52.35 -23.73 28.06
C ALA A 144 52.54 -22.41 28.83
N THR A 145 52.06 -22.38 30.08
CA THR A 145 52.53 -21.46 31.13
C THR A 145 52.75 -22.24 32.44
N PRO A 146 53.70 -21.81 33.30
CA PRO A 146 54.39 -22.76 34.17
C PRO A 146 53.73 -23.00 35.54
N ALA A 147 53.65 -24.27 35.93
CA ALA A 147 53.41 -24.66 37.32
C ALA A 147 54.75 -24.65 38.09
N SER A 148 54.98 -23.61 38.89
CA SER A 148 56.03 -23.62 39.92
C SER A 148 55.54 -24.28 41.21
N SER A 149 56.45 -24.98 41.89
CA SER A 149 56.18 -25.74 43.09
C SER A 149 55.90 -24.88 44.32
N THR A 150 54.99 -25.33 45.18
CA THR A 150 55.30 -25.41 46.62
C THR A 150 54.48 -26.53 47.28
N GLN A 151 55.16 -27.45 47.94
CA GLN A 151 54.52 -28.54 48.66
C GLN A 151 54.03 -28.04 50.03
N ARG A 152 52.82 -28.44 50.44
CA ARG A 152 52.50 -28.57 51.88
C ARG A 152 51.80 -29.90 52.14
N ALA A 153 52.61 -30.91 52.46
CA ALA A 153 52.12 -32.27 52.69
C ALA A 153 51.19 -32.33 53.92
N LYS A 154 50.04 -32.99 53.77
CA LYS A 154 49.16 -33.39 54.88
C LYS A 154 49.72 -34.68 55.48
N PRO A 155 49.90 -34.79 56.81
CA PRO A 155 50.58 -35.95 57.40
C PRO A 155 49.76 -37.25 57.23
N PRO A 156 50.41 -38.40 56.99
CA PRO A 156 49.73 -39.68 56.87
C PRO A 156 49.21 -40.18 58.22
N ALA A 157 48.05 -40.82 58.22
CA ALA A 157 47.49 -41.47 59.41
C ALA A 157 48.37 -42.67 59.86
N PRO A 158 48.46 -42.94 61.18
CA PRO A 158 49.35 -43.98 61.69
C PRO A 158 48.92 -45.39 61.26
N ARG A 159 49.92 -46.22 60.88
CA ARG A 159 49.70 -47.65 60.58
C ARG A 159 49.28 -48.40 61.85
N PRO A 160 48.26 -49.29 61.80
CA PRO A 160 47.97 -50.19 62.91
C PRO A 160 49.14 -51.18 63.11
N PRO A 161 49.41 -51.63 64.35
CA PRO A 161 50.52 -52.53 64.63
C PRO A 161 50.31 -53.93 64.02
N ALA A 162 51.41 -54.57 63.63
CA ALA A 162 51.40 -55.91 63.04
C ALA A 162 50.80 -56.94 64.03
N ARG A 163 49.69 -57.57 63.64
CA ARG A 163 49.14 -58.71 64.39
C ARG A 163 50.08 -59.91 64.21
N ARG A 164 50.55 -60.45 65.33
CA ARG A 164 51.25 -61.75 65.37
C ARG A 164 50.37 -62.84 64.75
N PRO A 165 50.94 -63.86 64.08
CA PRO A 165 50.19 -65.03 63.67
C PRO A 165 49.67 -65.75 64.92
N ILE A 166 48.35 -65.71 65.13
CA ILE A 166 47.70 -66.56 66.14
C ILE A 166 47.68 -67.97 65.54
N SER A 167 48.41 -68.90 66.18
CA SER A 167 48.34 -70.31 65.87
C SER A 167 46.92 -70.82 66.11
N GLY A 168 46.17 -71.05 65.03
CA GLY A 168 44.85 -71.66 65.12
C GLY A 168 44.95 -73.06 65.76
N PRO A 169 43.90 -73.51 66.48
CA PRO A 169 43.90 -74.85 67.07
C PRO A 169 44.02 -75.91 65.96
N PRO A 170 44.65 -77.07 66.23
CA PRO A 170 44.87 -78.09 65.23
C PRO A 170 43.53 -78.59 64.65
N PRO A 171 43.48 -78.94 63.35
CA PRO A 171 42.25 -79.37 62.71
C PRO A 171 41.71 -80.64 63.38
N LYS A 172 40.59 -80.50 64.08
CA LYS A 172 39.85 -81.66 64.60
C LYS A 172 39.50 -82.56 63.44
N ARG A 173 40.05 -83.78 63.44
CA ARG A 173 39.68 -84.82 62.48
C ARG A 173 38.21 -85.16 62.69
N PHE A 174 37.34 -84.61 61.84
CA PHE A 174 35.92 -84.95 61.84
C PHE A 174 35.78 -86.45 61.57
N ASP A 175 34.97 -87.11 62.40
CA ASP A 175 34.65 -88.52 62.23
C ASP A 175 34.01 -88.73 60.84
N ARG A 176 34.41 -89.81 60.15
CA ARG A 176 33.83 -90.23 58.88
C ARG A 176 32.32 -90.46 59.00
N ALA A 177 31.80 -90.79 60.19
CA ALA A 177 30.38 -90.85 60.46
C ALA A 177 29.68 -89.48 60.32
N THR A 178 30.28 -88.41 60.85
CA THR A 178 29.70 -87.04 60.81
C THR A 178 29.79 -86.43 59.41
N LEU A 179 30.94 -86.59 58.74
CA LEU A 179 31.12 -86.16 57.35
C LEU A 179 30.16 -86.89 56.38
N ARG A 180 29.91 -88.19 56.59
CA ARG A 180 28.93 -88.95 55.80
C ARG A 180 27.49 -88.47 56.06
N ARG A 181 27.12 -88.16 57.30
CA ARG A 181 25.80 -87.58 57.62
C ARG A 181 25.63 -86.19 57.01
N ALA A 182 26.62 -85.29 57.18
CA ALA A 182 26.59 -83.96 56.57
C ALA A 182 26.54 -84.04 55.03
N GLY A 183 27.30 -84.93 54.40
CA GLY A 183 27.23 -85.17 52.95
C GLY A 183 25.87 -85.70 52.49
N ILE A 184 25.20 -86.56 53.28
CA ILE A 184 23.83 -87.00 53.00
C ILE A 184 22.83 -85.85 53.19
N THR A 185 22.97 -85.01 54.21
CA THR A 185 22.09 -83.83 54.41
C THR A 185 22.27 -82.80 53.29
N VAL A 186 23.51 -82.47 52.91
CA VAL A 186 23.81 -81.56 51.79
C VAL A 186 23.33 -82.17 50.46
N GLY A 187 23.55 -83.47 50.24
CA GLY A 187 23.04 -84.17 49.06
C GLY A 187 21.52 -84.20 48.99
N ALA A 188 20.83 -84.40 50.12
CA ALA A 188 19.37 -84.35 50.21
C ALA A 188 18.83 -82.93 50.00
N VAL A 189 19.48 -81.89 50.54
CA VAL A 189 19.11 -80.49 50.30
C VAL A 189 19.34 -80.11 48.84
N LEU A 190 20.47 -80.51 48.22
CA LEU A 190 20.71 -80.28 46.80
C LEU A 190 19.74 -81.07 45.90
N ALA A 191 19.32 -82.27 46.31
CA ALA A 191 18.28 -83.02 45.62
C ALA A 191 16.91 -82.34 45.74
N VAL A 192 16.52 -81.86 46.93
CA VAL A 192 15.25 -81.12 47.14
C VAL A 192 15.26 -79.78 46.40
N VAL A 193 16.37 -79.05 46.40
CA VAL A 193 16.53 -77.80 45.63
C VAL A 193 16.56 -78.08 44.12
N GLY A 194 17.19 -79.16 43.67
CA GLY A 194 17.20 -79.56 42.27
C GLY A 194 15.82 -80.02 41.76
N ILE A 195 15.08 -80.77 42.58
CA ILE A 195 13.69 -81.15 42.32
C ILE A 195 12.79 -79.91 42.34
N GLY A 196 12.93 -79.02 43.33
CA GLY A 196 12.20 -77.76 43.41
C GLY A 196 12.48 -76.83 42.22
N TYR A 197 13.73 -76.75 41.77
CA TYR A 197 14.13 -76.02 40.56
C TYR A 197 13.55 -76.67 39.29
N GLY A 198 13.55 -78.00 39.19
CA GLY A 198 12.93 -78.71 38.07
C GLY A 198 11.41 -78.53 38.02
N ILE A 199 10.74 -78.55 39.17
CA ILE A 199 9.30 -78.26 39.31
C ILE A 199 9.01 -76.79 38.96
N ASP A 200 9.79 -75.84 39.47
CA ASP A 200 9.63 -74.41 39.17
C ASP A 200 9.84 -74.12 37.67
N LEU A 201 10.86 -74.73 37.05
CA LEU A 201 11.13 -74.63 35.62
C LEU A 201 10.02 -75.25 34.76
N ALA A 202 9.39 -76.33 35.22
CA ALA A 202 8.27 -76.98 34.53
C ALA A 202 6.94 -76.23 34.69
N LEU A 203 6.64 -75.71 35.88
CA LEU A 203 5.40 -74.98 36.17
C LEU A 203 5.38 -73.59 35.52
N SER A 204 6.52 -72.89 35.50
CA SER A 204 6.65 -71.56 34.87
C SER A 204 6.98 -71.59 33.37
N ALA A 205 6.92 -72.76 32.74
CA ALA A 205 7.15 -72.90 31.30
C ALA A 205 6.02 -72.22 30.51
N GLY A 206 6.27 -71.02 29.99
CA GLY A 206 5.26 -70.17 29.36
C GLY A 206 4.70 -69.06 30.26
N GLU A 207 5.20 -68.91 31.49
CA GLU A 207 4.97 -67.72 32.33
C GLU A 207 5.95 -66.59 32.00
N VAL A 208 5.47 -65.34 32.10
CA VAL A 208 6.29 -64.12 32.08
C VAL A 208 7.23 -64.11 33.30
N PRO A 209 8.50 -63.68 33.19
CA PRO A 209 9.45 -63.65 34.31
C PRO A 209 8.87 -62.96 35.55
N ARG A 210 8.97 -63.60 36.71
CA ARG A 210 8.37 -63.07 37.96
C ARG A 210 8.96 -61.70 38.32
N GLY A 211 8.14 -60.85 38.91
CA GLY A 211 8.48 -59.45 39.18
C GLY A 211 8.52 -58.53 37.94
N THR A 212 8.26 -59.01 36.72
CA THR A 212 8.21 -58.12 35.54
C THR A 212 7.05 -57.13 35.63
N VAL A 213 7.36 -55.85 35.41
CA VAL A 213 6.43 -54.72 35.31
C VAL A 213 6.65 -54.04 33.95
N VAL A 214 5.58 -53.68 33.24
CA VAL A 214 5.67 -53.00 31.93
C VAL A 214 4.83 -51.73 31.98
N ALA A 215 5.47 -50.56 31.88
CA ALA A 215 4.83 -49.23 32.00
C ALA A 215 3.89 -49.08 33.22
N GLY A 216 4.28 -49.66 34.36
CA GLY A 216 3.52 -49.67 35.61
C GLY A 216 2.43 -50.75 35.73
N VAL A 217 2.34 -51.69 34.77
CA VAL A 217 1.43 -52.85 34.84
C VAL A 217 2.22 -54.09 35.25
N GLU A 218 1.86 -54.70 36.38
CA GLU A 218 2.45 -55.94 36.86
C GLU A 218 1.98 -57.14 36.03
N VAL A 219 2.93 -57.92 35.50
CA VAL A 219 2.66 -59.10 34.63
C VAL A 219 3.49 -60.34 34.97
N GLY A 220 4.52 -60.22 35.81
CA GLY A 220 5.39 -61.34 36.15
C GLY A 220 4.67 -62.48 36.86
N GLY A 221 4.83 -63.71 36.36
CA GLY A 221 4.13 -64.91 36.86
C GLY A 221 2.76 -65.16 36.24
N MET A 222 2.27 -64.31 35.34
CA MET A 222 1.14 -64.63 34.46
C MET A 222 1.60 -65.48 33.27
N SER A 223 0.71 -66.26 32.64
CA SER A 223 1.00 -66.84 31.33
C SER A 223 1.16 -65.72 30.29
N THR A 224 1.99 -65.93 29.25
CA THR A 224 2.24 -64.91 28.22
C THR A 224 0.95 -64.41 27.55
N ALA A 225 -0.02 -65.29 27.31
CA ALA A 225 -1.32 -64.91 26.74
C ALA A 225 -2.15 -64.03 27.68
N ALA A 226 -2.25 -64.39 28.97
CA ALA A 226 -3.00 -63.59 29.95
C ALA A 226 -2.31 -62.23 30.22
N ALA A 227 -0.98 -62.20 30.17
CA ALA A 227 -0.21 -60.97 30.30
C ALA A 227 -0.37 -60.05 29.07
N ASP A 228 -0.44 -60.59 27.85
CA ASP A 228 -0.69 -59.81 26.64
C ASP A 228 -2.11 -59.22 26.62
N GLU A 229 -3.13 -60.00 27.01
CA GLU A 229 -4.49 -59.50 27.23
C GLU A 229 -4.52 -58.39 28.29
N ARG A 230 -3.85 -58.59 29.43
CA ARG A 230 -3.73 -57.61 30.53
C ARG A 230 -3.08 -56.31 30.09
N LEU A 231 -1.95 -56.38 29.36
CA LEU A 231 -1.26 -55.18 28.88
C LEU A 231 -2.05 -54.44 27.80
N ARG A 232 -2.69 -55.15 26.86
CA ARG A 232 -3.56 -54.51 25.87
C ARG A 232 -4.75 -53.81 26.54
N ALA A 233 -5.34 -54.41 27.58
CA ALA A 233 -6.44 -53.81 28.32
C ALA A 233 -6.07 -52.55 29.12
N GLU A 234 -4.85 -52.45 29.68
CA GLU A 234 -4.45 -51.31 30.52
C GLU A 234 -3.57 -50.26 29.85
N LEU A 235 -2.81 -50.63 28.82
CA LEU A 235 -1.95 -49.73 28.05
C LEU A 235 -2.61 -49.29 26.74
N GLY A 236 -3.39 -50.16 26.09
CA GLY A 236 -4.11 -49.82 24.84
C GLY A 236 -4.92 -48.52 24.97
N PRO A 237 -5.81 -48.37 25.97
CA PRO A 237 -6.57 -47.14 26.20
C PRO A 237 -5.73 -45.91 26.54
N ARG A 238 -4.44 -46.03 26.90
CA ARG A 238 -3.57 -44.85 27.11
C ARG A 238 -3.18 -44.18 25.80
N THR A 239 -3.13 -44.96 24.70
CA THR A 239 -2.84 -44.46 23.34
C THR A 239 -3.91 -43.49 22.81
N GLU A 240 -5.15 -43.64 23.26
CA GLU A 240 -6.32 -42.86 22.79
C GLU A 240 -6.79 -41.80 23.81
N ARG A 241 -6.19 -41.78 25.00
CA ARG A 241 -6.48 -40.77 26.03
C ARG A 241 -5.66 -39.51 25.80
N GLU A 242 -6.18 -38.40 26.32
CA GLU A 242 -5.44 -37.15 26.40
C GLU A 242 -4.27 -37.28 27.39
N LEU A 243 -3.04 -37.27 26.87
CA LEU A 243 -1.81 -37.12 27.62
C LEU A 243 -1.65 -35.64 28.03
N PRO A 244 -1.61 -35.29 29.33
CA PRO A 244 -1.32 -33.93 29.76
C PRO A 244 0.16 -33.58 29.50
N LEU A 245 0.38 -32.37 29.00
CA LEU A 245 1.70 -31.81 28.70
C LEU A 245 1.89 -30.50 29.45
N ARG A 246 3.13 -30.17 29.80
CA ARG A 246 3.52 -28.85 30.30
C ARG A 246 4.63 -28.24 29.46
N ILE A 247 4.40 -27.02 28.96
CA ILE A 247 5.34 -26.24 28.16
C ILE A 247 5.72 -25.00 28.97
N GLY A 248 6.67 -25.15 29.88
CA GLY A 248 7.03 -24.13 30.86
C GLY A 248 5.91 -23.87 31.88
N ASP A 249 5.16 -22.79 31.67
CA ASP A 249 3.99 -22.37 32.47
C ASP A 249 2.63 -22.76 31.85
N VAL A 250 2.60 -23.13 30.57
CA VAL A 250 1.38 -23.56 29.88
C VAL A 250 1.13 -25.04 30.14
N GLN A 251 -0.10 -25.40 30.50
CA GLN A 251 -0.58 -26.79 30.45
C GLN A 251 -1.45 -26.97 29.20
N THR A 252 -1.23 -28.09 28.50
CA THR A 252 -1.97 -28.46 27.28
C THR A 252 -2.11 -29.98 27.20
N ARG A 253 -2.68 -30.53 26.13
CA ARG A 253 -2.92 -31.98 25.97
C ARG A 253 -2.70 -32.44 24.54
N MET A 254 -2.27 -33.68 24.37
CA MET A 254 -2.22 -34.36 23.07
C MET A 254 -2.80 -35.77 23.18
N ILE A 255 -3.24 -36.37 22.07
CA ILE A 255 -3.60 -37.79 22.02
C ILE A 255 -2.43 -38.55 21.36
N PRO A 256 -1.78 -39.52 22.03
CA PRO A 256 -0.60 -40.20 21.50
C PRO A 256 -0.81 -40.83 20.11
N SER A 257 -1.94 -41.50 19.88
CA SER A 257 -2.26 -42.09 18.57
C SER A 257 -2.38 -41.04 17.45
N ALA A 258 -2.92 -39.86 17.75
CA ALA A 258 -2.99 -38.72 16.82
C ALA A 258 -1.63 -38.04 16.58
N ALA A 259 -0.61 -38.41 17.38
CA ALA A 259 0.79 -38.02 17.21
C ALA A 259 1.66 -39.16 16.64
N GLY A 260 1.05 -40.26 16.17
CA GLY A 260 1.79 -41.39 15.62
C GLY A 260 2.51 -42.26 16.64
N LEU A 261 2.27 -42.06 17.94
CA LEU A 261 2.83 -42.88 19.01
C LEU A 261 1.92 -44.09 19.26
N SER A 262 2.48 -45.30 19.23
CA SER A 262 1.77 -46.53 19.59
C SER A 262 2.73 -47.61 20.11
N VAL A 263 2.20 -48.71 20.66
CA VAL A 263 3.01 -49.77 21.26
C VAL A 263 3.48 -50.80 20.23
N ASP A 264 4.79 -50.98 20.10
CA ASP A 264 5.42 -52.10 19.41
C ASP A 264 5.38 -53.33 20.33
N TRP A 265 4.28 -54.09 20.24
CA TRP A 265 4.05 -55.26 21.08
C TRP A 265 5.12 -56.34 20.90
N ASP A 266 5.56 -56.60 19.68
CA ASP A 266 6.51 -57.66 19.37
C ASP A 266 7.91 -57.35 19.94
N ARG A 267 8.41 -56.12 19.75
CA ARG A 267 9.68 -55.70 20.36
C ARG A 267 9.58 -55.51 21.87
N THR A 268 8.41 -55.13 22.40
CA THR A 268 8.18 -55.07 23.86
C THR A 268 8.27 -56.47 24.47
N TRP A 269 7.61 -57.47 23.87
CA TRP A 269 7.72 -58.86 24.30
C TRP A 269 9.14 -59.42 24.16
N ALA A 270 9.88 -59.04 23.11
CA ALA A 270 11.29 -59.38 22.97
C ALA A 270 12.18 -58.78 24.08
N ARG A 271 11.88 -57.58 24.60
CA ARG A 271 12.57 -56.98 25.76
C ARG A 271 12.22 -57.69 27.08
N VAL A 272 10.98 -58.14 27.26
CA VAL A 272 10.56 -58.91 28.43
C VAL A 272 11.30 -60.24 28.47
N GLY A 273 11.24 -61.02 27.38
CA GLY A 273 11.93 -62.30 27.24
C GLY A 273 11.35 -63.44 28.09
N GLY A 274 11.96 -64.63 27.95
CA GLY A 274 11.56 -65.83 28.69
C GLY A 274 12.12 -65.91 30.11
N GLN A 275 11.60 -66.84 30.91
CA GLN A 275 12.10 -67.13 32.27
C GLN A 275 13.61 -67.37 32.29
N PRO A 276 14.38 -66.77 33.22
CA PRO A 276 15.83 -66.97 33.28
C PRO A 276 16.19 -68.40 33.68
N LEU A 277 17.25 -68.93 33.07
CA LEU A 277 17.80 -70.27 33.34
C LEU A 277 18.86 -70.31 34.45
N ASN A 278 19.15 -69.16 35.09
CA ASN A 278 20.07 -69.09 36.22
C ASN A 278 19.29 -69.20 37.55
N PRO A 279 19.56 -70.21 38.41
CA PRO A 279 18.79 -70.45 39.62
C PRO A 279 18.86 -69.29 40.63
N ILE A 280 19.94 -68.52 40.65
CA ILE A 280 20.06 -67.35 41.55
C ILE A 280 19.08 -66.26 41.11
N THR A 281 19.05 -65.92 39.81
CA THR A 281 18.16 -64.87 39.29
C THR A 281 16.68 -65.24 39.41
N ARG A 282 16.32 -66.53 39.28
CA ARG A 282 14.96 -67.03 39.52
C ARG A 282 14.52 -66.87 40.97
N PHE A 283 15.43 -67.12 41.91
CA PHE A 283 15.16 -66.94 43.33
C PHE A 283 15.04 -65.47 43.70
N THR A 284 15.90 -64.58 43.17
CA THR A 284 15.77 -63.14 43.44
C THR A 284 14.53 -62.53 42.82
N SER A 285 14.07 -63.01 41.65
CA SER A 285 12.82 -62.53 41.00
C SER A 285 11.52 -62.84 41.78
N LEU A 286 11.59 -63.56 42.89
CA LEU A 286 10.49 -63.67 43.86
C LEU A 286 10.37 -62.43 44.78
N PHE A 287 11.40 -61.59 44.84
CA PHE A 287 11.54 -60.49 45.79
C PHE A 287 12.04 -59.18 45.16
N SER A 288 12.17 -59.12 43.82
CA SER A 288 12.63 -57.94 43.09
C SER A 288 11.73 -57.67 41.88
N ALA A 289 11.24 -56.43 41.77
CA ALA A 289 10.62 -55.96 40.54
C ALA A 289 11.67 -55.80 39.42
N ARG A 290 11.22 -55.93 38.17
CA ARG A 290 11.97 -55.64 36.95
C ARG A 290 11.09 -54.84 36.01
N ASP A 291 11.28 -53.53 36.02
CA ASP A 291 10.67 -52.64 35.04
C ASP A 291 11.25 -52.91 33.64
N VAL A 292 10.37 -53.07 32.66
CA VAL A 292 10.71 -53.22 31.24
C VAL A 292 10.03 -52.08 30.49
N PRO A 293 10.79 -51.13 29.91
CA PRO A 293 10.20 -50.05 29.14
C PRO A 293 9.62 -50.59 27.83
N VAL A 294 8.40 -50.16 27.56
CA VAL A 294 7.67 -50.39 26.30
C VAL A 294 8.52 -49.90 25.12
N VAL A 295 8.36 -50.55 23.97
CA VAL A 295 8.92 -50.07 22.70
C VAL A 295 7.85 -49.27 21.98
N SER A 296 8.15 -48.00 21.68
CA SER A 296 7.28 -47.12 20.90
C SER A 296 7.46 -47.37 19.40
N VAL A 297 6.37 -47.62 18.66
CA VAL A 297 6.30 -47.29 17.23
C VAL A 297 6.07 -45.79 17.13
N VAL A 298 6.78 -45.14 16.21
CA VAL A 298 6.69 -43.69 15.98
C VAL A 298 6.50 -43.46 14.48
N ASP A 299 5.42 -42.78 14.10
CA ASP A 299 5.35 -42.07 12.82
C ASP A 299 5.97 -40.68 13.03
N ASP A 300 7.21 -40.52 12.56
CA ASP A 300 7.98 -39.28 12.70
C ASP A 300 7.24 -38.08 12.12
N LEU A 301 6.54 -38.25 11.00
CA LEU A 301 5.84 -37.16 10.32
C LEU A 301 4.56 -36.76 11.06
N ALA A 302 3.88 -37.70 11.72
CA ALA A 302 2.76 -37.40 12.61
C ALA A 302 3.25 -36.70 13.90
N LEU A 303 4.34 -37.19 14.51
CA LEU A 303 4.89 -36.64 15.75
C LEU A 303 5.45 -35.23 15.54
N GLU A 304 6.22 -34.99 14.47
CA GLU A 304 6.72 -33.66 14.11
C GLU A 304 5.58 -32.67 13.83
N ARG A 305 4.47 -33.11 13.21
CA ARG A 305 3.29 -32.25 13.00
C ARG A 305 2.64 -31.83 14.30
N GLN A 306 2.48 -32.75 15.27
CA GLN A 306 1.91 -32.38 16.58
C GLN A 306 2.87 -31.50 17.38
N LEU A 307 4.17 -31.80 17.40
CA LEU A 307 5.18 -30.94 18.03
C LEU A 307 5.21 -29.54 17.42
N ASN A 308 5.08 -29.41 16.10
CA ASN A 308 4.95 -28.10 15.45
C ASN A 308 3.60 -27.41 15.76
N ALA A 309 2.50 -28.14 15.93
CA ALA A 309 1.23 -27.55 16.36
C ALA A 309 1.30 -26.98 17.79
N LEU A 310 2.04 -27.64 18.70
CA LEU A 310 2.28 -27.15 20.06
C LEU A 310 3.06 -25.83 20.12
N ARG A 311 3.72 -25.42 19.02
CA ARG A 311 4.38 -24.10 18.91
C ARG A 311 3.40 -22.91 18.90
N VAL A 312 2.09 -23.15 18.87
CA VAL A 312 1.09 -22.12 19.25
C VAL A 312 1.26 -21.62 20.70
N HIS A 313 2.02 -22.36 21.52
CA HIS A 313 2.42 -21.99 22.89
C HIS A 313 3.85 -21.41 22.99
N ASP A 314 4.55 -21.22 21.85
CA ASP A 314 5.76 -20.38 21.80
C ASP A 314 5.37 -18.94 22.14
N ARG A 315 6.21 -18.25 22.90
CA ARG A 315 6.07 -16.82 23.20
C ARG A 315 7.19 -16.06 22.48
N PRO A 316 6.89 -15.15 21.54
CA PRO A 316 7.93 -14.35 20.90
C PRO A 316 8.66 -13.46 21.91
N SER A 317 9.89 -13.05 21.58
CA SER A 317 10.57 -11.98 22.29
C SER A 317 9.84 -10.65 22.14
N VAL A 318 10.02 -9.77 23.12
CA VAL A 318 9.79 -8.33 22.94
C VAL A 318 11.17 -7.71 22.80
N GLU A 319 11.48 -7.17 21.62
CA GLU A 319 12.80 -6.58 21.37
C GLU A 319 13.01 -5.29 22.16
N GLY A 320 14.25 -5.05 22.55
CA GLY A 320 14.65 -3.82 23.25
C GLY A 320 14.64 -2.64 22.30
N THR A 321 14.31 -1.46 22.80
CA THR A 321 14.26 -0.22 22.00
C THR A 321 14.48 1.01 22.89
N ILE A 322 14.40 2.21 22.34
CA ILE A 322 14.48 3.47 23.09
C ILE A 322 13.17 4.22 22.89
N ALA A 323 12.47 4.46 23.99
CA ALA A 323 11.30 5.33 24.04
C ALA A 323 11.71 6.76 24.42
N PHE A 324 10.81 7.73 24.28
CA PHE A 324 11.01 9.10 24.73
C PHE A 324 9.87 9.52 25.67
N ASP A 325 10.22 9.94 26.89
CA ASP A 325 9.32 10.72 27.76
C ASP A 325 9.62 12.20 27.52
N LYS A 326 8.79 12.84 26.69
CA LYS A 326 9.04 14.17 26.11
C LYS A 326 10.38 14.19 25.35
N ALA A 327 11.35 14.99 25.82
CA ALA A 327 12.72 15.02 25.30
C ALA A 327 13.66 13.98 25.95
N GLY A 328 13.24 13.28 27.01
CA GLY A 328 14.09 12.34 27.74
C GLY A 328 14.09 10.95 27.10
N PRO A 329 15.20 10.46 26.51
CA PRO A 329 15.27 9.11 25.98
C PRO A 329 15.38 8.09 27.13
N VAL A 330 14.68 6.96 27.00
CA VAL A 330 14.60 5.91 28.01
C VAL A 330 14.81 4.55 27.35
N ALA A 331 15.80 3.79 27.81
CA ALA A 331 16.03 2.43 27.37
C ALA A 331 14.88 1.51 27.82
N VAL A 332 14.27 0.81 26.86
CA VAL A 332 13.32 -0.27 27.07
C VAL A 332 14.07 -1.59 26.88
N ALA A 333 14.28 -2.33 27.97
CA ALA A 333 15.02 -3.58 27.94
C ALA A 333 14.27 -4.67 27.15
N PRO A 334 14.97 -5.53 26.38
CA PRO A 334 14.34 -6.68 25.73
C PRO A 334 13.80 -7.67 26.77
N VAL A 335 12.66 -8.28 26.45
CA VAL A 335 12.09 -9.39 27.24
C VAL A 335 12.26 -10.68 26.44
N PRO A 336 13.12 -11.63 26.89
CA PRO A 336 13.27 -12.92 26.23
C PRO A 336 11.93 -13.66 26.08
N GLY A 337 11.69 -14.15 24.88
CA GLY A 337 10.59 -15.06 24.61
C GLY A 337 10.93 -16.49 25.04
N ARG A 338 10.09 -17.45 24.64
CA ARG A 338 10.27 -18.88 24.88
C ARG A 338 9.85 -19.66 23.64
N VAL A 339 10.67 -20.62 23.22
CA VAL A 339 10.35 -21.57 22.14
C VAL A 339 10.45 -23.01 22.65
N LEU A 340 9.57 -23.88 22.15
CA LEU A 340 9.61 -25.33 22.39
C LEU A 340 10.86 -25.96 21.77
N ASP A 341 11.63 -26.75 22.54
CA ASP A 341 12.71 -27.56 21.98
C ASP A 341 12.11 -28.82 21.34
N ILE A 342 11.80 -28.73 20.06
CA ILE A 342 11.23 -29.83 19.26
C ILE A 342 12.13 -31.08 19.30
N ALA A 343 13.46 -30.93 19.36
CA ALA A 343 14.38 -32.06 19.28
C ALA A 343 14.45 -32.85 20.59
N ALA A 344 14.50 -32.14 21.74
CA ALA A 344 14.46 -32.75 23.06
C ALA A 344 13.06 -33.24 23.43
N ALA A 345 12.02 -32.42 23.23
CA ALA A 345 10.62 -32.79 23.48
C ALA A 345 10.17 -34.02 22.69
N ARG A 346 10.75 -34.28 21.50
CA ARG A 346 10.53 -35.53 20.76
C ARG A 346 11.03 -36.76 21.52
N GLN A 347 12.17 -36.68 22.21
CA GLN A 347 12.68 -37.82 23.00
C GLN A 347 11.84 -38.02 24.27
N ASP A 348 11.59 -36.94 25.02
CA ASP A 348 10.85 -36.99 26.28
C ASP A 348 9.42 -37.54 26.07
N LEU A 349 8.75 -37.17 24.96
CA LEU A 349 7.50 -37.79 24.56
C LEU A 349 7.63 -39.28 24.22
N ILE A 350 8.66 -39.70 23.48
CA ILE A 350 8.82 -41.10 23.05
C ILE A 350 9.07 -42.05 24.23
N ASP A 351 9.76 -41.57 25.26
CA ASP A 351 10.06 -42.35 26.47
C ASP A 351 8.92 -42.28 27.51
N GLU A 352 8.25 -41.14 27.70
CA GLU A 352 7.28 -40.97 28.80
C GLU A 352 5.80 -41.12 28.43
N TRP A 353 5.38 -41.03 27.16
CA TRP A 353 3.94 -40.93 26.78
C TRP A 353 3.03 -42.02 27.37
N ILE A 354 3.54 -43.24 27.54
CA ILE A 354 2.77 -44.41 28.00
C ILE A 354 2.65 -44.49 29.52
N THR A 355 3.44 -43.71 30.27
CA THR A 355 3.50 -43.74 31.74
C THR A 355 2.19 -43.26 32.40
N GLY A 356 1.49 -42.32 31.77
CA GLY A 356 0.24 -41.74 32.27
C GLY A 356 0.40 -40.57 33.25
N VAL A 357 1.61 -40.00 33.40
CA VAL A 357 1.83 -38.73 34.10
C VAL A 357 1.85 -37.55 33.12
N THR A 358 2.00 -36.32 33.64
CA THR A 358 2.24 -35.13 32.80
C THR A 358 3.67 -35.14 32.28
N VAL A 359 3.85 -35.05 30.96
CA VAL A 359 5.19 -34.91 30.35
C VAL A 359 5.59 -33.43 30.31
N ASP A 360 6.75 -33.11 30.88
CA ASP A 360 7.29 -31.75 30.95
C ASP A 360 8.19 -31.48 29.73
N LEU A 361 7.67 -30.75 28.74
CA LEU A 361 8.41 -30.52 27.49
C LEU A 361 9.45 -29.39 27.64
N PRO A 362 10.71 -29.62 27.22
CA PRO A 362 11.80 -28.66 27.33
C PRO A 362 11.62 -27.46 26.41
N VAL A 363 12.16 -26.32 26.87
CA VAL A 363 11.97 -25.01 26.24
C VAL A 363 13.26 -24.19 26.34
N HIS A 364 13.56 -23.42 25.31
CA HIS A 364 14.69 -22.49 25.27
C HIS A 364 14.21 -21.03 25.21
N PRO A 365 15.05 -20.05 25.61
CA PRO A 365 14.77 -18.64 25.35
C PRO A 365 14.65 -18.39 23.84
N ALA A 366 13.69 -17.57 23.43
CA ALA A 366 13.62 -17.10 22.05
C ALA A 366 14.82 -16.19 21.74
N PRO A 367 15.45 -16.28 20.56
CA PRO A 367 16.59 -15.44 20.20
C PRO A 367 16.18 -13.96 20.10
N LEU A 368 16.90 -13.10 20.82
CA LEU A 368 16.75 -11.65 20.70
C LEU A 368 17.46 -11.13 19.44
N GLN A 369 16.82 -10.19 18.74
CA GLN A 369 17.45 -9.42 17.67
C GLN A 369 18.28 -8.24 18.23
N VAL A 370 17.90 -7.70 19.39
CA VAL A 370 18.57 -6.59 20.06
C VAL A 370 19.15 -7.03 21.40
N ARG A 371 20.46 -6.89 21.58
CA ARG A 371 21.14 -7.21 22.85
C ARG A 371 20.88 -6.12 23.91
N PRO A 372 20.70 -6.45 25.20
CA PRO A 372 20.48 -5.45 26.25
C PRO A 372 21.53 -4.34 26.29
N GLU A 373 22.80 -4.70 26.09
CA GLU A 373 23.95 -3.79 26.10
C GLU A 373 23.94 -2.84 24.90
N ALA A 374 23.34 -3.26 23.78
CA ALA A 374 23.22 -2.44 22.58
C ALA A 374 22.12 -1.38 22.71
N VAL A 375 21.06 -1.63 23.48
CA VAL A 375 20.06 -0.61 23.83
C VAL A 375 20.71 0.51 24.64
N GLU A 376 21.45 0.16 25.70
CA GLU A 376 22.19 1.11 26.54
C GLU A 376 23.27 1.87 25.74
N THR A 377 23.94 1.19 24.80
CA THR A 377 24.90 1.82 23.90
C THR A 377 24.22 2.84 22.99
N ALA A 378 23.12 2.48 22.32
CA ALA A 378 22.38 3.38 21.44
C ALA A 378 21.73 4.56 22.19
N LEU A 379 21.30 4.34 23.44
CA LEU A 379 20.82 5.41 24.32
C LEU A 379 21.89 6.50 24.48
N ARG A 380 23.09 6.11 24.87
CA ARG A 380 24.20 7.04 25.19
C ARG A 380 24.90 7.63 23.98
N THR A 381 25.00 6.89 22.87
CA THR A 381 25.78 7.31 21.69
C THR A 381 24.93 7.91 20.58
N VAL A 382 23.61 7.69 20.59
CA VAL A 382 22.70 8.19 19.55
C VAL A 382 21.55 9.02 20.14
N ALA A 383 20.75 8.46 21.05
CA ALA A 383 19.53 9.13 21.53
C ALA A 383 19.80 10.35 22.42
N GLU A 384 20.63 10.22 23.46
CA GLU A 384 21.07 11.33 24.33
C GLU A 384 21.72 12.46 23.50
N PRO A 385 22.68 12.19 22.58
CA PRO A 385 23.18 13.18 21.63
C PRO A 385 22.12 13.84 20.74
N ALA A 386 21.16 13.08 20.20
CA ALA A 386 20.17 13.60 19.26
C ALA A 386 19.35 14.74 19.85
N VAL A 387 18.80 14.55 21.05
CA VAL A 387 17.86 15.49 21.70
C VAL A 387 18.50 16.53 22.62
N ARG A 388 19.83 16.52 22.85
CA ARG A 388 20.49 17.41 23.84
C ARG A 388 20.30 18.92 23.64
N ALA A 389 19.98 19.37 22.43
CA ALA A 389 19.85 20.78 22.06
C ALA A 389 19.00 20.94 20.79
N PRO A 390 18.31 22.07 20.60
CA PRO A 390 17.51 22.33 19.39
C PRO A 390 18.32 22.25 18.09
N ILE A 391 17.62 22.04 16.98
CA ILE A 391 18.17 22.11 15.61
C ILE A 391 17.46 23.23 14.85
N THR A 392 18.23 24.11 14.19
CA THR A 392 17.71 25.30 13.50
C THR A 392 17.89 25.18 11.99
N PHE A 393 16.84 25.48 11.24
CA PHE A 393 16.85 25.62 9.78
C PHE A 393 16.64 27.08 9.41
N ALA A 394 17.69 27.72 8.91
CA ALA A 394 17.67 29.12 8.49
C ALA A 394 17.07 29.26 7.09
N GLY A 395 16.02 30.06 6.95
CA GLY A 395 15.37 30.40 5.68
C GLY A 395 15.64 31.83 5.24
N LYS A 396 14.97 32.24 4.16
CA LYS A 396 15.06 33.59 3.59
C LYS A 396 14.35 34.63 4.48
N GLY A 397 15.05 35.12 5.50
CA GLY A 397 14.57 36.18 6.40
C GLY A 397 13.78 35.71 7.63
N ALA A 398 13.62 34.41 7.81
CA ALA A 398 13.12 33.78 9.03
C ALA A 398 13.92 32.50 9.31
N SER A 399 13.75 31.89 10.48
CA SER A 399 14.35 30.61 10.83
C SER A 399 13.33 29.76 11.58
N ALA A 400 13.42 28.45 11.42
CA ALA A 400 12.57 27.48 12.10
C ALA A 400 13.41 26.57 12.99
N THR A 401 12.85 26.19 14.13
CA THR A 401 13.53 25.37 15.15
C THR A 401 12.76 24.08 15.39
N LEU A 402 13.50 22.98 15.58
CA LEU A 402 13.03 21.77 16.24
C LEU A 402 13.63 21.75 17.65
N ASP A 403 12.80 21.94 18.66
CA ASP A 403 13.18 21.80 20.07
C ASP A 403 13.36 20.32 20.47
N PRO A 404 14.10 19.98 21.54
CA PRO A 404 14.32 18.61 22.00
C PRO A 404 13.10 17.68 22.04
N GLU A 405 11.93 18.19 22.49
CA GLU A 405 10.68 17.40 22.51
C GLU A 405 10.14 17.13 21.09
N GLN A 406 10.32 18.07 20.16
CA GLN A 406 9.92 17.92 18.75
C GLN A 406 10.91 17.02 18.01
N ILE A 407 12.22 17.14 18.28
CA ILE A 407 13.23 16.22 17.78
C ILE A 407 12.85 14.80 18.19
N ALA A 408 12.55 14.54 19.46
CA ALA A 408 12.15 13.23 19.97
C ALA A 408 10.97 12.61 19.18
N THR A 409 9.94 13.40 18.82
CA THR A 409 8.81 12.89 18.00
C THR A 409 9.18 12.51 16.56
N THR A 410 10.34 12.92 16.05
CA THR A 410 10.85 12.51 14.73
C THR A 410 11.70 11.23 14.78
N LEU A 411 12.03 10.69 15.96
CA LEU A 411 12.98 9.59 16.12
C LEU A 411 12.30 8.28 16.53
N SER A 412 12.80 7.18 15.97
CA SER A 412 12.42 5.82 16.36
C SER A 412 13.62 4.88 16.23
N PHE A 413 13.58 3.73 16.93
CA PHE A 413 14.68 2.77 16.93
C PHE A 413 14.16 1.37 16.60
N ALA A 414 14.82 0.73 15.63
CA ALA A 414 14.50 -0.60 15.14
C ALA A 414 15.75 -1.52 15.15
N PRO A 415 15.59 -2.86 15.18
CA PRO A 415 16.72 -3.78 15.14
C PRO A 415 17.59 -3.58 13.88
N ASP A 416 18.91 -3.57 14.05
CA ASP A 416 19.88 -3.37 12.96
C ASP A 416 20.27 -4.67 12.21
N GLY A 417 19.68 -5.81 12.59
CA GLY A 417 20.00 -7.14 12.07
C GLY A 417 21.34 -7.75 12.53
N ASN A 418 22.14 -7.01 13.31
CA ASN A 418 23.49 -7.37 13.75
C ASN A 418 23.60 -7.54 15.28
N GLY A 419 22.55 -7.19 16.03
CA GLY A 419 22.45 -7.31 17.48
C GLY A 419 22.17 -5.99 18.21
N GLY A 420 21.95 -4.89 17.49
CA GLY A 420 21.77 -3.55 18.02
C GLY A 420 20.59 -2.79 17.41
N LEU A 421 20.64 -1.46 17.52
CA LEU A 421 19.56 -0.56 17.12
C LEU A 421 20.03 0.44 16.06
N ALA A 422 19.29 0.52 14.96
CA ALA A 422 19.39 1.59 13.98
C ALA A 422 18.40 2.71 14.34
N LEU A 423 18.85 3.97 14.17
CA LEU A 423 17.99 5.15 14.26
C LEU A 423 17.22 5.31 12.93
N ALA A 424 15.90 5.37 13.02
CA ALA A 424 15.00 5.76 11.93
C ALA A 424 14.40 7.14 12.22
N VAL A 425 14.29 7.98 11.18
CA VAL A 425 13.91 9.40 11.30
C VAL A 425 12.70 9.69 10.41
N ASP A 426 11.58 10.13 11.01
CA ASP A 426 10.41 10.56 10.26
C ASP A 426 10.55 12.02 9.81
N GLN A 427 10.87 12.20 8.53
CA GLN A 427 10.97 13.52 7.91
C GLN A 427 9.61 14.23 7.80
N ASN A 428 8.48 13.52 7.72
CA ASN A 428 7.16 14.15 7.60
C ASN A 428 6.75 14.84 8.92
N VAL A 429 7.07 14.23 10.06
CA VAL A 429 6.89 14.86 11.38
C VAL A 429 7.77 16.12 11.49
N ALA A 430 9.03 16.06 11.03
CA ALA A 430 9.91 17.22 11.01
C ALA A 430 9.37 18.35 10.11
N ILE A 431 8.90 18.03 8.90
CA ILE A 431 8.26 18.98 7.97
C ILE A 431 7.01 19.60 8.59
N GLY A 432 6.18 18.82 9.28
CA GLY A 432 4.96 19.30 9.94
C GLY A 432 5.21 20.39 10.99
N VAL A 433 6.38 20.37 11.64
CA VAL A 433 6.80 21.39 12.62
C VAL A 433 7.57 22.56 11.97
N LEU A 434 8.41 22.29 10.97
CA LEU A 434 9.24 23.29 10.30
C LEU A 434 8.49 24.14 9.27
N ALA A 435 7.57 23.55 8.51
CA ALA A 435 6.90 24.24 7.40
C ALA A 435 6.04 25.44 7.84
N PRO A 436 5.24 25.38 8.93
CA PRO A 436 4.50 26.55 9.40
C PRO A 436 5.41 27.72 9.83
N GLN A 437 6.61 27.42 10.34
CA GLN A 437 7.61 28.41 10.75
C GLN A 437 8.30 29.08 9.55
N LEU A 438 8.56 28.33 8.47
CA LEU A 438 9.20 28.85 7.25
C LEU A 438 8.23 29.32 6.16
N ALA A 439 6.91 29.14 6.31
CA ALA A 439 5.91 29.48 5.28
C ALA A 439 6.00 30.93 4.78
N ALA A 440 6.35 31.88 5.64
CA ALA A 440 6.55 33.29 5.27
C ALA A 440 7.79 33.57 4.39
N THR A 441 8.64 32.55 4.18
CA THR A 441 9.84 32.61 3.32
C THR A 441 9.64 32.00 1.94
N GLU A 442 8.51 31.33 1.70
CA GLU A 442 8.15 30.78 0.39
C GLU A 442 7.43 31.81 -0.46
N ILE A 443 7.60 31.71 -1.79
CA ILE A 443 6.83 32.47 -2.77
C ILE A 443 5.94 31.51 -3.54
N GLU A 444 4.63 31.71 -3.50
CA GLU A 444 3.69 30.98 -4.35
C GLU A 444 3.82 31.43 -5.82
N ALA A 445 3.94 30.46 -6.71
CA ALA A 445 3.91 30.70 -8.15
C ALA A 445 2.54 31.23 -8.58
N LYS A 446 2.49 32.22 -9.47
CA LYS A 446 1.26 32.80 -9.98
C LYS A 446 1.35 32.97 -11.49
N ASP A 447 0.37 32.43 -12.19
CA ASP A 447 0.26 32.53 -13.64
C ASP A 447 0.16 33.99 -14.10
N ALA A 448 0.74 34.29 -15.26
CA ALA A 448 0.50 35.54 -15.95
C ALA A 448 -0.99 35.68 -16.26
N THR A 449 -1.52 36.89 -16.17
CA THR A 449 -2.93 37.19 -16.46
C THR A 449 -3.05 38.39 -17.40
N PHE A 450 -4.25 38.75 -17.81
CA PHE A 450 -4.49 39.89 -18.70
C PHE A 450 -5.38 40.93 -18.01
N ALA A 451 -4.91 42.17 -17.96
CA ALA A 451 -5.67 43.32 -17.51
C ALA A 451 -6.14 44.15 -18.71
N LEU A 452 -7.43 44.51 -18.75
CA LEU A 452 -8.02 45.34 -19.81
C LEU A 452 -7.78 46.84 -19.53
N THR A 453 -6.53 47.27 -19.67
CA THR A 453 -6.11 48.66 -19.42
C THR A 453 -6.31 49.51 -20.67
N GLY A 454 -7.02 50.64 -20.55
CA GLY A 454 -7.24 51.56 -21.68
C GLY A 454 -7.99 50.94 -22.86
N GLY A 455 -8.81 49.91 -22.63
CA GLY A 455 -9.54 49.18 -23.67
C GLY A 455 -8.69 48.18 -24.47
N LYS A 456 -7.51 47.78 -23.96
CA LYS A 456 -6.66 46.74 -24.57
C LYS A 456 -6.19 45.70 -23.54
N PRO A 457 -6.11 44.40 -23.91
CA PRO A 457 -5.43 43.39 -23.12
C PRO A 457 -3.96 43.76 -22.91
N THR A 458 -3.52 43.75 -21.66
CA THR A 458 -2.12 43.96 -21.25
C THR A 458 -1.72 42.82 -20.33
N VAL A 459 -0.58 42.18 -20.60
CA VAL A 459 -0.07 41.09 -19.76
C VAL A 459 0.33 41.64 -18.40
N VAL A 460 -0.29 41.12 -17.34
CA VAL A 460 0.19 41.20 -15.96
C VAL A 460 1.23 40.08 -15.79
N PRO A 461 2.50 40.40 -15.47
CA PRO A 461 3.55 39.39 -15.37
C PRO A 461 3.23 38.27 -14.37
N ALA A 462 3.71 37.08 -14.69
CA ALA A 462 3.70 35.94 -13.79
C ALA A 462 4.65 36.16 -12.60
N VAL A 463 4.39 35.46 -11.50
CA VAL A 463 5.33 35.34 -10.37
C VAL A 463 5.92 33.95 -10.41
N VAL A 464 7.24 33.85 -10.56
CA VAL A 464 7.96 32.59 -10.37
C VAL A 464 7.97 32.26 -8.89
N GLY A 465 7.50 31.06 -8.54
CA GLY A 465 7.50 30.58 -7.17
C GLY A 465 8.88 30.18 -6.68
N ASP A 466 9.06 30.15 -5.37
CA ASP A 466 10.33 29.91 -4.70
C ASP A 466 10.04 29.16 -3.40
N LYS A 467 10.06 27.83 -3.46
CA LYS A 467 9.57 26.93 -2.40
C LYS A 467 10.67 26.06 -1.80
N ILE A 468 10.46 25.58 -0.58
CA ILE A 468 11.43 24.76 0.13
C ILE A 468 11.40 23.33 -0.42
N ASN A 469 12.54 22.87 -0.95
CA ASN A 469 12.77 21.46 -1.22
C ASN A 469 13.09 20.77 0.12
N TRP A 470 12.05 20.22 0.75
CA TRP A 470 12.17 19.56 2.06
C TRP A 470 13.13 18.36 2.06
N PRO A 471 13.15 17.45 1.06
CA PRO A 471 14.17 16.41 0.97
C PRO A 471 15.61 16.96 1.05
N LYS A 472 15.96 17.92 0.18
CA LYS A 472 17.30 18.55 0.17
C LYS A 472 17.62 19.30 1.45
N THR A 473 16.61 19.94 2.06
CA THR A 473 16.75 20.64 3.35
C THR A 473 17.07 19.68 4.49
N LEU A 474 16.49 18.47 4.48
CA LEU A 474 16.65 17.47 5.53
C LEU A 474 17.80 16.45 5.28
N GLU A 475 18.52 16.52 4.15
CA GLU A 475 19.71 15.71 3.87
C GLU A 475 20.74 15.75 5.02
N GLN A 476 20.89 16.91 5.66
CA GLN A 476 21.84 17.10 6.77
C GLN A 476 21.28 16.74 8.16
N TYR A 477 19.98 16.46 8.28
CA TYR A 477 19.31 16.35 9.59
C TYR A 477 19.94 15.27 10.49
N SER A 478 20.23 14.09 9.94
CA SER A 478 20.90 13.00 10.66
C SER A 478 22.30 13.37 11.17
N ALA A 479 23.02 14.26 10.47
CA ALA A 479 24.31 14.76 10.93
C ALA A 479 24.17 15.80 12.04
N LEU A 480 23.13 16.65 12.00
CA LEU A 480 22.82 17.63 13.05
C LEU A 480 22.42 16.96 14.38
N LEU A 481 21.71 15.83 14.31
CA LEU A 481 21.42 14.99 15.48
C LEU A 481 22.71 14.48 16.15
N ALA A 482 23.74 14.12 15.38
CA ALA A 482 25.04 13.75 15.93
C ALA A 482 25.92 14.95 16.36
N ALA A 483 25.74 16.12 15.73
CA ALA A 483 26.63 17.29 15.87
C ALA A 483 26.73 17.82 17.32
N PRO A 484 27.94 17.92 17.90
CA PRO A 484 28.15 18.32 19.30
C PRO A 484 28.27 19.84 19.53
N GLY A 485 28.35 20.63 18.46
CA GLY A 485 28.46 22.09 18.50
C GLY A 485 27.21 22.76 17.94
N GLU A 486 27.40 23.68 17.00
CA GLU A 486 26.30 24.35 16.30
C GLU A 486 25.43 23.34 15.52
N ARG A 487 24.12 23.61 15.49
CA ARG A 487 23.07 22.74 14.93
C ARG A 487 22.22 23.50 13.89
N THR A 488 22.89 24.18 12.97
CA THR A 488 22.27 25.04 11.97
C THR A 488 22.44 24.45 10.57
N ALA A 489 21.35 24.37 9.81
CA ALA A 489 21.37 24.15 8.36
C ALA A 489 20.61 25.27 7.62
N GLN A 490 20.81 25.36 6.30
CA GLN A 490 20.08 26.28 5.43
C GLN A 490 18.90 25.56 4.79
N ALA A 491 17.74 26.21 4.73
CA ALA A 491 16.61 25.74 3.94
C ALA A 491 16.97 25.82 2.44
N VAL A 492 16.84 24.71 1.73
CA VAL A 492 17.14 24.61 0.31
C VAL A 492 15.88 24.95 -0.48
N TYR A 493 15.94 25.98 -1.32
CA TYR A 493 14.81 26.43 -2.13
C TYR A 493 14.94 25.99 -3.59
N GLU A 494 13.79 25.80 -4.23
CA GLU A 494 13.64 25.41 -5.62
C GLU A 494 12.58 26.27 -6.30
N LYS A 495 12.86 26.68 -7.54
CA LYS A 495 11.94 27.52 -8.31
C LYS A 495 10.77 26.71 -8.83
N VAL A 496 9.57 27.26 -8.67
CA VAL A 496 8.33 26.70 -9.22
C VAL A 496 7.88 27.61 -10.34
N GLU A 497 8.08 27.17 -11.59
CA GLU A 497 7.62 27.94 -12.74
C GLU A 497 6.08 27.92 -12.85
N PRO A 498 5.46 29.06 -13.23
CA PRO A 498 4.01 29.16 -13.41
C PRO A 498 3.54 28.38 -14.66
N LYS A 499 2.28 27.91 -14.66
CA LYS A 499 1.62 27.19 -15.77
C LYS A 499 1.41 28.07 -17.00
N LEU A 500 1.44 29.38 -16.81
CA LEU A 500 1.56 30.39 -17.87
C LEU A 500 2.60 31.44 -17.45
N THR A 501 3.79 31.37 -18.06
CA THR A 501 4.86 32.37 -17.88
C THR A 501 4.52 33.70 -18.55
N THR A 502 5.20 34.77 -18.16
CA THR A 502 5.05 36.11 -18.75
C THR A 502 5.32 36.09 -20.25
N GLU A 503 6.36 35.38 -20.67
CA GLU A 503 6.85 35.24 -22.03
C GLU A 503 5.84 34.45 -22.89
N ALA A 504 5.28 33.37 -22.33
CA ALA A 504 4.23 32.61 -22.99
C ALA A 504 2.95 33.45 -23.15
N ALA A 505 2.53 34.20 -22.12
CA ALA A 505 1.37 35.09 -22.20
C ALA A 505 1.55 36.22 -23.23
N GLN A 506 2.74 36.81 -23.32
CA GLN A 506 3.08 37.77 -24.38
C GLN A 506 3.03 37.11 -25.77
N GLY A 507 3.49 35.86 -25.88
CA GLY A 507 3.44 35.06 -27.11
C GLY A 507 2.03 34.65 -27.57
N LEU A 508 0.98 34.78 -26.74
CA LEU A 508 -0.37 34.39 -27.12
C LEU A 508 -1.04 35.31 -28.16
N GLY A 509 -0.52 36.51 -28.43
CA GLY A 509 -1.08 37.38 -29.48
C GLY A 509 -2.50 37.89 -29.20
N VAL A 510 -2.83 38.13 -27.93
CA VAL A 510 -4.13 38.64 -27.47
C VAL A 510 -4.15 40.17 -27.62
N VAL A 511 -4.70 40.69 -28.73
CA VAL A 511 -4.54 42.11 -29.13
C VAL A 511 -5.84 42.85 -29.47
N GLU A 512 -6.88 42.15 -29.95
CA GLU A 512 -8.15 42.76 -30.38
C GLU A 512 -9.36 41.84 -30.10
N THR A 513 -10.57 42.39 -30.10
CA THR A 513 -11.80 41.60 -29.95
C THR A 513 -12.12 40.82 -31.23
N MET A 514 -12.12 39.50 -31.15
CA MET A 514 -12.50 38.60 -32.24
C MET A 514 -14.01 38.54 -32.39
N GLY A 515 -14.72 38.29 -31.27
CA GLY A 515 -16.18 38.17 -31.20
C GLY A 515 -16.71 38.71 -29.88
N SER A 516 -17.97 39.15 -29.87
CA SER A 516 -18.65 39.71 -28.71
C SER A 516 -20.14 39.38 -28.81
N PHE A 517 -20.79 39.07 -27.70
CA PHE A 517 -22.23 38.92 -27.64
C PHE A 517 -22.79 39.36 -26.29
N THR A 518 -24.04 39.84 -26.28
CA THR A 518 -24.75 40.27 -25.08
C THR A 518 -26.13 39.61 -25.04
N THR A 519 -26.55 39.13 -23.88
CA THR A 519 -27.97 38.81 -23.62
C THR A 519 -28.46 39.60 -22.42
N ASN A 520 -29.77 39.84 -22.36
CA ASN A 520 -30.39 40.67 -21.33
C ASN A 520 -31.71 40.10 -20.82
N GLY A 521 -32.40 40.86 -19.97
CA GLY A 521 -33.70 40.49 -19.41
C GLY A 521 -33.66 39.44 -18.31
N PHE A 522 -32.48 39.13 -17.74
CA PHE A 522 -32.43 38.37 -16.50
C PHE A 522 -32.69 39.27 -15.29
N SER A 523 -33.09 38.67 -14.17
CA SER A 523 -33.27 39.34 -12.88
C SER A 523 -33.26 38.31 -11.74
N GLY A 524 -33.37 38.78 -10.49
CA GLY A 524 -33.58 37.91 -9.34
C GLY A 524 -32.51 36.81 -9.17
N PRO A 525 -32.90 35.60 -8.71
CA PRO A 525 -31.95 34.49 -8.50
C PRO A 525 -31.17 34.07 -9.75
N SER A 526 -31.79 34.13 -10.93
CA SER A 526 -31.11 33.88 -12.21
C SER A 526 -29.95 34.84 -12.43
N GLY A 527 -30.16 36.14 -12.15
CA GLY A 527 -29.10 37.15 -12.25
C GLY A 527 -27.96 36.94 -11.26
N VAL A 528 -28.23 36.40 -10.06
CA VAL A 528 -27.17 36.00 -9.11
C VAL A 528 -26.31 34.90 -9.72
N ASN A 529 -26.93 33.82 -10.21
CA ASN A 529 -26.23 32.70 -10.83
C ASN A 529 -25.39 33.12 -12.05
N ILE A 530 -25.95 34.00 -12.91
CA ILE A 530 -25.27 34.55 -14.09
C ILE A 530 -24.07 35.41 -13.69
N ARG A 531 -24.16 36.22 -12.62
CA ARG A 531 -23.01 36.99 -12.10
C ARG A 531 -21.92 36.10 -11.50
N VAL A 532 -22.28 35.01 -10.81
CA VAL A 532 -21.30 34.05 -10.25
C VAL A 532 -20.52 33.36 -11.37
N VAL A 533 -21.19 32.82 -12.40
CA VAL A 533 -20.50 32.17 -13.53
C VAL A 533 -19.68 33.17 -14.35
N ALA A 534 -20.19 34.38 -14.60
CA ALA A 534 -19.43 35.42 -15.31
C ALA A 534 -18.15 35.79 -14.53
N LYS A 535 -18.24 35.95 -13.20
CA LYS A 535 -17.06 36.20 -12.35
C LYS A 535 -16.07 35.04 -12.35
N LYS A 536 -16.53 33.78 -12.37
CA LYS A 536 -15.64 32.61 -12.49
C LYS A 536 -14.89 32.60 -13.83
N VAL A 537 -15.59 32.87 -14.94
CA VAL A 537 -15.08 32.73 -16.32
C VAL A 537 -14.27 33.96 -16.79
N ASN A 538 -14.50 35.14 -16.22
CA ASN A 538 -13.78 36.35 -16.62
C ASN A 538 -12.27 36.27 -16.34
N GLY A 539 -11.46 36.41 -17.39
CA GLY A 539 -10.00 36.29 -17.35
C GLY A 539 -9.49 34.91 -17.78
N ALA A 540 -10.36 33.96 -18.12
CA ALA A 540 -9.98 32.65 -18.63
C ALA A 540 -9.19 32.76 -19.95
N VAL A 541 -8.18 31.89 -20.13
CA VAL A 541 -7.31 31.87 -21.31
C VAL A 541 -7.32 30.48 -21.93
N VAL A 542 -7.64 30.41 -23.23
CA VAL A 542 -7.67 29.17 -24.03
C VAL A 542 -6.47 29.19 -24.99
N LYS A 543 -5.51 28.27 -24.84
CA LYS A 543 -4.28 28.29 -25.67
C LYS A 543 -4.57 27.79 -27.10
N PRO A 544 -3.69 28.02 -28.09
CA PRO A 544 -3.83 27.48 -29.43
C PRO A 544 -4.03 25.95 -29.41
N GLY A 545 -5.11 25.47 -30.02
CA GLY A 545 -5.48 24.06 -30.09
C GLY A 545 -6.35 23.52 -28.95
N ASP A 546 -6.41 24.21 -27.79
CA ASP A 546 -7.16 23.79 -26.60
C ASP A 546 -8.68 23.89 -26.81
N THR A 547 -9.43 23.02 -26.11
CA THR A 547 -10.89 23.10 -25.98
C THR A 547 -11.25 23.68 -24.61
N PHE A 548 -12.07 24.74 -24.59
CA PHE A 548 -12.70 25.23 -23.37
C PHE A 548 -13.98 24.45 -23.09
N SER A 549 -14.20 24.04 -21.84
CA SER A 549 -15.45 23.46 -21.33
C SER A 549 -16.00 24.36 -20.23
N LEU A 550 -17.28 24.74 -20.33
CA LEU A 550 -17.92 25.58 -19.33
C LEU A 550 -18.13 24.84 -18.00
N ASN A 551 -18.41 23.53 -18.04
CA ASN A 551 -18.54 22.70 -16.84
C ASN A 551 -17.18 22.48 -16.15
N GLU A 552 -16.16 22.03 -16.87
CA GLU A 552 -14.82 21.78 -16.31
C GLU A 552 -14.20 23.07 -15.74
N PHE A 553 -14.37 24.21 -16.42
CA PHE A 553 -13.79 25.48 -15.98
C PHE A 553 -14.51 26.08 -14.76
N THR A 554 -15.84 25.94 -14.63
CA THR A 554 -16.55 26.49 -13.45
C THR A 554 -16.45 25.59 -12.23
N GLY A 555 -16.20 24.30 -12.42
CA GLY A 555 -16.42 23.29 -11.38
C GLY A 555 -17.89 23.25 -10.91
N PRO A 556 -18.14 22.61 -9.75
CA PRO A 556 -19.48 22.42 -9.19
C PRO A 556 -20.31 23.70 -9.04
N ARG A 557 -21.64 23.52 -9.09
CA ARG A 557 -22.63 24.61 -9.03
C ARG A 557 -23.63 24.47 -7.89
N GLY A 558 -23.15 24.13 -6.69
CA GLY A 558 -23.94 24.10 -5.47
C GLY A 558 -24.06 25.47 -4.76
N THR A 559 -24.71 25.46 -3.60
CA THR A 559 -24.87 26.65 -2.76
C THR A 559 -23.56 27.08 -2.09
N ALA A 560 -22.63 26.16 -1.87
CA ALA A 560 -21.30 26.44 -1.32
C ALA A 560 -20.46 27.31 -2.27
N GLU A 561 -20.62 27.14 -3.59
CA GLU A 561 -19.96 27.93 -4.63
C GLU A 561 -20.69 29.26 -4.93
N GLY A 562 -21.72 29.59 -4.15
CA GLY A 562 -22.46 30.86 -4.22
C GLY A 562 -23.67 30.88 -5.17
N TYR A 563 -24.08 29.72 -5.72
CA TYR A 563 -25.27 29.64 -6.56
C TYR A 563 -26.56 29.51 -5.72
N VAL A 564 -27.67 29.94 -6.30
CA VAL A 564 -29.01 29.95 -5.69
C VAL A 564 -30.02 29.19 -6.54
N GLU A 565 -31.13 28.80 -5.93
CA GLU A 565 -32.25 28.16 -6.64
C GLU A 565 -32.90 29.16 -7.63
N SER A 566 -33.14 28.68 -8.85
CA SER A 566 -33.63 29.49 -9.98
C SER A 566 -34.28 28.59 -11.03
N GLY A 567 -34.99 29.18 -11.99
CA GLY A 567 -35.73 28.46 -13.02
C GLY A 567 -34.84 27.62 -13.95
N ILE A 568 -35.29 26.40 -14.23
CA ILE A 568 -34.74 25.46 -15.22
C ILE A 568 -35.86 24.91 -16.12
N ILE A 569 -35.47 24.12 -17.12
CA ILE A 569 -36.37 23.23 -17.85
C ILE A 569 -36.08 21.81 -17.38
N ASP A 570 -37.09 21.11 -16.90
CA ASP A 570 -37.06 19.72 -16.46
C ASP A 570 -38.10 18.93 -17.25
N HIS A 571 -37.74 17.79 -17.86
CA HIS A 571 -38.67 16.95 -18.63
C HIS A 571 -39.60 17.73 -19.61
N GLY A 572 -39.08 18.80 -20.23
CA GLY A 572 -39.82 19.63 -21.20
C GLY A 572 -40.79 20.67 -20.61
N ARG A 573 -40.82 20.85 -19.28
CA ARG A 573 -41.66 21.85 -18.56
C ARG A 573 -40.78 22.77 -17.69
N PRO A 574 -41.30 23.94 -17.24
CA PRO A 574 -40.60 24.76 -16.25
C PRO A 574 -40.49 24.05 -14.89
N SER A 575 -39.34 24.20 -14.23
CA SER A 575 -39.06 23.72 -12.87
C SER A 575 -37.98 24.61 -12.20
N THR A 576 -37.47 24.26 -11.02
CA THR A 576 -36.36 24.96 -10.35
C THR A 576 -35.21 24.04 -9.94
N ALA A 577 -34.00 24.61 -9.90
CA ALA A 577 -32.81 23.98 -9.32
C ALA A 577 -31.76 25.02 -8.92
N VAL A 578 -30.81 24.64 -8.06
CA VAL A 578 -29.62 25.44 -7.76
C VAL A 578 -28.80 25.62 -9.04
N GLY A 579 -28.33 26.84 -9.30
CA GLY A 579 -27.64 27.18 -10.55
C GLY A 579 -28.58 27.39 -11.76
N GLY A 580 -29.90 27.39 -11.57
CA GLY A 580 -30.85 27.66 -12.65
C GLY A 580 -30.64 29.01 -13.36
N GLY A 581 -30.90 29.07 -14.66
CA GLY A 581 -30.72 30.25 -15.50
C GLY A 581 -29.33 30.40 -16.15
N ILE A 582 -28.31 29.63 -15.73
CA ILE A 582 -26.93 29.74 -16.26
C ILE A 582 -26.83 29.47 -17.78
N SER A 583 -27.79 28.77 -18.40
CA SER A 583 -27.87 28.65 -19.86
C SER A 583 -27.91 29.99 -20.61
N GLN A 584 -28.29 31.09 -19.95
CA GLN A 584 -28.18 32.43 -20.54
C GLN A 584 -26.72 32.88 -20.67
N PHE A 585 -25.87 32.58 -19.68
CA PHE A 585 -24.44 32.78 -19.78
C PHE A 585 -23.84 31.88 -20.87
N ALA A 586 -24.20 30.59 -20.89
CA ALA A 586 -23.76 29.64 -21.91
C ALA A 586 -24.14 30.13 -23.33
N THR A 587 -25.40 30.52 -23.55
CA THR A 587 -25.85 31.10 -24.83
C THR A 587 -25.08 32.36 -25.22
N THR A 588 -24.69 33.20 -24.25
CA THR A 588 -23.88 34.40 -24.50
C THR A 588 -22.45 34.04 -24.91
N LEU A 589 -21.80 33.11 -24.18
CA LEU A 589 -20.46 32.61 -24.47
C LEU A 589 -20.41 31.86 -25.82
N TYR A 590 -21.43 31.05 -26.12
CA TYR A 590 -21.58 30.35 -27.40
C TYR A 590 -21.64 31.32 -28.58
N ASN A 591 -22.49 32.35 -28.52
CA ASN A 591 -22.56 33.34 -29.59
C ASN A 591 -21.26 34.17 -29.70
N ALA A 592 -20.58 34.47 -28.58
CA ALA A 592 -19.28 35.13 -28.63
C ALA A 592 -18.20 34.26 -29.33
N ALA A 593 -18.17 32.95 -29.06
CA ALA A 593 -17.30 31.98 -29.74
C ALA A 593 -17.65 31.80 -31.23
N TYR A 594 -18.95 31.71 -31.54
CA TYR A 594 -19.49 31.68 -32.91
C TYR A 594 -18.99 32.88 -33.72
N PHE A 595 -19.17 34.11 -33.21
CA PHE A 595 -18.76 35.34 -33.92
C PHE A 595 -17.24 35.58 -33.90
N ALA A 596 -16.49 34.96 -32.98
CA ALA A 596 -15.03 34.98 -32.99
C ALA A 596 -14.41 34.05 -34.06
N GLY A 597 -15.21 33.22 -34.74
CA GLY A 597 -14.71 32.26 -35.74
C GLY A 597 -14.20 30.94 -35.14
N LEU A 598 -14.47 30.68 -33.86
CA LEU A 598 -14.00 29.48 -33.18
C LEU A 598 -14.75 28.21 -33.62
N GLU A 599 -14.11 27.07 -33.39
CA GLU A 599 -14.65 25.75 -33.65
C GLU A 599 -15.65 25.35 -32.55
N ASP A 600 -16.84 24.91 -32.98
CA ASP A 600 -17.88 24.40 -32.08
C ASP A 600 -17.51 22.96 -31.68
N ALA A 601 -17.19 22.75 -30.41
CA ALA A 601 -16.69 21.47 -29.90
C ALA A 601 -17.75 20.71 -29.10
N GLY A 602 -19.02 21.12 -29.22
CA GLY A 602 -20.18 20.49 -28.59
C GLY A 602 -20.99 21.48 -27.75
N HIS A 603 -22.26 21.63 -28.11
CA HIS A 603 -23.28 22.27 -27.29
C HIS A 603 -24.63 21.60 -27.56
N THR A 604 -25.68 22.03 -26.85
CA THR A 604 -27.05 21.54 -27.07
C THR A 604 -28.03 22.67 -26.81
N GLU A 605 -29.01 22.87 -27.67
CA GLU A 605 -30.07 23.87 -27.51
C GLU A 605 -31.02 23.53 -26.34
N HIS A 606 -31.97 24.41 -26.00
CA HIS A 606 -33.10 24.01 -25.15
C HIS A 606 -34.12 23.24 -26.00
N SER A 607 -34.86 22.31 -25.37
CA SER A 607 -35.88 21.51 -26.07
C SER A 607 -36.96 22.36 -26.74
N TYR A 608 -37.29 23.51 -26.14
CA TYR A 608 -38.22 24.51 -26.70
C TYR A 608 -37.56 25.87 -26.81
N TYR A 609 -38.04 26.69 -27.74
CA TYR A 609 -37.45 28.01 -28.02
C TYR A 609 -37.67 29.01 -26.87
N ILE A 610 -36.61 29.71 -26.48
CA ILE A 610 -36.67 30.77 -25.46
C ILE A 610 -36.48 32.13 -26.13
N SER A 611 -37.52 32.99 -26.06
CA SER A 611 -37.65 34.24 -26.83
C SER A 611 -36.55 35.30 -26.62
N ARG A 612 -35.75 35.20 -25.55
CA ARG A 612 -34.62 36.10 -25.29
C ARG A 612 -33.29 35.67 -25.94
N TYR A 613 -33.30 34.57 -26.69
CA TYR A 613 -32.13 34.06 -27.41
C TYR A 613 -32.34 34.12 -28.95
N PRO A 614 -31.26 34.20 -29.75
CA PRO A 614 -31.37 34.03 -31.20
C PRO A 614 -31.74 32.58 -31.51
N ALA A 615 -32.81 32.40 -32.29
CA ALA A 615 -33.28 31.08 -32.69
C ALA A 615 -32.18 30.33 -33.50
N ALA A 616 -32.05 29.03 -33.25
CA ALA A 616 -30.97 28.14 -33.73
C ALA A 616 -29.53 28.51 -33.30
N ARG A 617 -29.34 29.49 -32.40
CA ARG A 617 -28.03 29.86 -31.82
C ARG A 617 -28.13 30.08 -30.31
N GLU A 618 -28.40 29.00 -29.58
CA GLU A 618 -28.46 28.97 -28.12
C GLU A 618 -27.76 27.74 -27.54
N ALA A 619 -27.39 27.81 -26.26
CA ALA A 619 -26.75 26.72 -25.54
C ALA A 619 -27.36 26.55 -24.14
N THR A 620 -27.89 25.36 -23.89
CA THR A 620 -28.18 24.81 -22.56
C THR A 620 -26.89 24.45 -21.85
N VAL A 621 -26.86 24.55 -20.53
CA VAL A 621 -25.82 23.92 -19.71
C VAL A 621 -26.44 23.36 -18.42
N PHE A 622 -26.02 22.16 -18.03
CA PHE A 622 -26.44 21.49 -16.80
C PHE A 622 -25.23 20.79 -16.20
N ASP A 623 -24.96 21.03 -14.92
CA ASP A 623 -23.75 20.53 -14.25
C ASP A 623 -23.70 18.99 -14.28
N GLY A 624 -22.54 18.45 -14.64
CA GLY A 624 -22.33 17.01 -14.83
C GLY A 624 -23.05 16.32 -16.01
N ALA A 625 -23.90 16.99 -16.80
CA ALA A 625 -24.68 16.33 -17.87
C ALA A 625 -24.74 17.03 -19.24
N ILE A 626 -24.84 18.36 -19.28
CA ILE A 626 -24.90 19.13 -20.55
C ILE A 626 -23.86 20.25 -20.47
N ASP A 627 -22.98 20.33 -21.46
CA ASP A 627 -21.84 21.25 -21.46
C ASP A 627 -21.85 22.17 -22.69
N LEU A 628 -21.13 23.29 -22.59
CA LEU A 628 -20.79 24.14 -23.71
C LEU A 628 -19.28 24.05 -23.93
N ARG A 629 -18.89 23.57 -25.11
CA ARG A 629 -17.51 23.41 -25.54
C ARG A 629 -17.23 24.15 -26.82
N PHE A 630 -16.10 24.84 -26.87
CA PHE A 630 -15.55 25.40 -28.10
C PHE A 630 -14.04 25.24 -28.10
N ARG A 631 -13.47 25.05 -29.30
CA ARG A 631 -12.04 24.84 -29.49
C ARG A 631 -11.39 26.08 -30.10
N ASN A 632 -10.25 26.46 -29.54
CA ASN A 632 -9.40 27.50 -30.11
C ASN A 632 -8.60 26.91 -31.29
N ASN A 633 -9.25 26.87 -32.45
CA ASN A 633 -8.67 26.48 -33.73
C ASN A 633 -7.72 27.54 -34.35
N THR A 634 -7.33 28.59 -33.60
CA THR A 634 -6.45 29.67 -34.08
C THR A 634 -5.01 29.48 -33.58
N PRO A 635 -3.99 30.07 -34.26
CA PRO A 635 -2.60 29.99 -33.80
C PRO A 635 -2.29 30.94 -32.62
N THR A 636 -3.28 31.67 -32.11
CA THR A 636 -3.16 32.64 -31.01
C THR A 636 -4.03 32.22 -29.81
N GLY A 637 -3.67 32.64 -28.61
CA GLY A 637 -4.52 32.44 -27.44
C GLY A 637 -5.82 33.25 -27.53
N VAL A 638 -6.87 32.77 -26.87
CA VAL A 638 -8.14 33.48 -26.69
C VAL A 638 -8.33 33.80 -25.21
N LEU A 639 -8.52 35.08 -24.89
CA LEU A 639 -8.89 35.57 -23.56
C LEU A 639 -10.40 35.81 -23.50
N ILE A 640 -11.06 35.26 -22.48
CA ILE A 640 -12.49 35.46 -22.23
C ILE A 640 -12.68 36.61 -21.24
N GLU A 641 -13.27 37.71 -21.71
CA GLU A 641 -13.84 38.75 -20.86
C GLU A 641 -15.32 38.45 -20.65
N ALA A 642 -15.79 38.47 -19.40
CA ALA A 642 -17.18 38.22 -19.06
C ALA A 642 -17.67 39.26 -18.03
N VAL A 643 -18.58 40.14 -18.46
CA VAL A 643 -19.11 41.25 -17.65
C VAL A 643 -20.62 41.10 -17.52
N ALA A 644 -21.11 40.95 -16.29
CA ALA A 644 -22.53 40.84 -15.96
C ALA A 644 -22.96 42.00 -15.04
N THR A 645 -24.07 42.65 -15.40
CA THR A 645 -24.71 43.73 -14.63
C THR A 645 -25.88 43.16 -13.81
N ASP A 646 -26.83 44.01 -13.41
CA ASP A 646 -28.05 43.57 -12.74
C ASP A 646 -29.02 42.83 -13.68
N SER A 647 -28.97 43.11 -14.99
CA SER A 647 -29.94 42.61 -15.99
C SER A 647 -29.35 42.16 -17.35
N GLU A 648 -28.07 42.43 -17.62
CA GLU A 648 -27.40 42.08 -18.88
C GLU A 648 -26.07 41.35 -18.63
N VAL A 649 -25.67 40.48 -19.55
CA VAL A 649 -24.34 39.86 -19.56
C VAL A 649 -23.73 39.92 -20.95
N THR A 650 -22.50 40.42 -21.02
CA THR A 650 -21.68 40.47 -22.22
C THR A 650 -20.48 39.55 -22.07
N VAL A 651 -20.20 38.76 -23.10
CA VAL A 651 -18.95 38.02 -23.25
C VAL A 651 -18.21 38.57 -24.47
N ARG A 652 -16.91 38.87 -24.30
CA ARG A 652 -15.99 39.27 -25.38
C ARG A 652 -14.82 38.31 -25.43
N LEU A 653 -14.47 37.86 -26.63
CA LEU A 653 -13.31 37.01 -26.86
C LEU A 653 -12.22 37.83 -27.54
N TRP A 654 -11.08 37.94 -26.87
CA TRP A 654 -9.90 38.69 -27.32
C TRP A 654 -8.83 37.74 -27.84
N GLY A 655 -8.13 38.12 -28.91
CA GLY A 655 -7.10 37.31 -29.57
C GLY A 655 -6.50 38.08 -30.74
N THR A 656 -6.18 37.39 -31.85
CA THR A 656 -5.90 38.01 -33.15
C THR A 656 -7.02 37.65 -34.13
N LYS A 657 -7.72 38.64 -34.70
CA LYS A 657 -8.90 38.37 -35.53
C LYS A 657 -8.51 38.10 -36.99
N THR A 658 -8.53 36.84 -37.40
CA THR A 658 -8.24 36.38 -38.77
C THR A 658 -9.49 36.20 -39.64
N LEU A 659 -10.66 36.01 -39.03
CA LEU A 659 -11.93 35.70 -39.70
C LEU A 659 -12.99 36.76 -39.41
N ASN A 660 -13.92 36.94 -40.35
CA ASN A 660 -15.22 37.55 -40.09
C ASN A 660 -16.29 36.45 -40.15
N VAL A 661 -17.33 36.57 -39.31
CA VAL A 661 -18.43 35.61 -39.26
C VAL A 661 -19.76 36.35 -39.31
N GLU A 662 -20.62 35.91 -40.23
CA GLU A 662 -22.01 36.34 -40.35
C GLU A 662 -22.95 35.16 -40.05
N SER A 663 -24.17 35.48 -39.65
CA SER A 663 -25.26 34.54 -39.41
C SER A 663 -26.46 34.96 -40.23
N VAL A 664 -27.03 34.02 -40.99
CA VAL A 664 -28.29 34.18 -41.72
C VAL A 664 -29.28 33.18 -41.16
N THR A 665 -30.14 33.64 -40.26
CA THR A 665 -31.23 32.85 -39.67
C THR A 665 -32.40 32.79 -40.66
N GLY A 666 -32.90 31.58 -40.93
CA GLY A 666 -33.99 31.31 -41.87
C GLY A 666 -35.40 31.42 -41.27
N ASP A 667 -36.42 31.23 -42.09
CA ASP A 667 -37.82 31.30 -41.68
C ASP A 667 -38.24 30.15 -40.75
N LYS A 668 -39.22 30.45 -39.87
CA LYS A 668 -39.88 29.43 -39.05
C LYS A 668 -40.81 28.57 -39.91
N SER A 669 -40.71 27.26 -39.74
CA SER A 669 -41.45 26.25 -40.50
C SER A 669 -41.97 25.14 -39.58
N LYS A 670 -42.84 24.26 -40.09
CA LYS A 670 -43.33 23.05 -39.39
C LYS A 670 -43.80 23.34 -37.96
N PRO A 671 -44.82 24.21 -37.76
CA PRO A 671 -45.37 24.48 -36.43
C PRO A 671 -45.93 23.19 -35.79
N THR A 672 -45.88 23.13 -34.46
CA THR A 672 -46.37 22.01 -33.65
C THR A 672 -47.11 22.52 -32.42
N GLU A 673 -48.28 21.97 -32.15
CA GLU A 673 -49.19 22.47 -31.11
C GLU A 673 -48.81 21.99 -29.69
N PRO A 674 -49.02 22.83 -28.66
CA PRO A 674 -48.69 22.48 -27.28
C PRO A 674 -49.65 21.46 -26.67
N THR A 675 -49.08 20.48 -25.96
CA THR A 675 -49.85 19.51 -25.17
C THR A 675 -50.26 20.12 -23.82
N THR A 676 -51.37 19.64 -23.24
CA THR A 676 -51.76 20.01 -21.86
C THR A 676 -51.27 18.95 -20.88
N ILE A 677 -50.55 19.38 -19.85
CA ILE A 677 -50.10 18.57 -18.72
C ILE A 677 -50.82 19.05 -17.46
N LYS A 678 -51.42 18.12 -16.70
CA LYS A 678 -51.97 18.39 -15.38
C LYS A 678 -51.00 17.88 -14.31
N LEU A 679 -50.76 18.69 -13.29
CA LEU A 679 -49.92 18.35 -12.13
C LEU A 679 -50.66 18.76 -10.85
N PRO A 680 -50.43 18.07 -9.71
CA PRO A 680 -50.97 18.49 -8.43
C PRO A 680 -50.49 19.88 -8.04
N LYS A 681 -51.34 20.69 -7.40
CA LYS A 681 -50.91 21.93 -6.75
C LYS A 681 -49.81 21.69 -5.72
N GLY A 682 -48.70 22.40 -5.87
CA GLY A 682 -47.54 22.34 -4.99
C GLY A 682 -46.37 23.16 -5.55
N LYS A 683 -45.26 23.23 -4.80
CA LYS A 683 -44.03 23.92 -5.23
C LYS A 683 -43.46 23.40 -6.56
N ASP A 684 -43.66 22.11 -6.85
CA ASP A 684 -43.13 21.42 -8.03
C ASP A 684 -44.05 21.56 -9.27
N CYS A 685 -45.10 22.41 -9.20
CA CYS A 685 -45.93 22.77 -10.34
C CYS A 685 -45.79 24.27 -10.67
N ILE A 686 -45.13 24.55 -11.79
CA ILE A 686 -45.06 25.89 -12.37
C ILE A 686 -46.04 25.94 -13.55
N ALA A 687 -47.07 26.77 -13.43
CA ALA A 687 -48.08 26.92 -14.48
C ALA A 687 -47.49 27.55 -15.76
N SER A 688 -48.06 27.16 -16.91
CA SER A 688 -47.61 27.61 -18.24
C SER A 688 -48.82 27.69 -19.17
N GLU A 689 -48.92 28.79 -19.94
CA GLU A 689 -49.94 28.96 -20.98
C GLU A 689 -49.60 28.17 -22.27
N GLY A 690 -48.36 27.68 -22.38
CA GLY A 690 -47.84 26.96 -23.53
C GLY A 690 -47.48 27.86 -24.72
N ALA A 691 -46.79 27.28 -25.71
CA ALA A 691 -46.43 27.95 -26.96
C ALA A 691 -46.12 26.93 -28.06
N PRO A 692 -46.40 27.22 -29.34
CA PRO A 692 -46.13 26.31 -30.44
C PRO A 692 -44.63 26.13 -30.71
N GLY A 693 -44.22 24.88 -30.93
CA GLY A 693 -42.87 24.51 -31.38
C GLY A 693 -42.73 24.69 -32.88
N PHE A 694 -41.50 24.78 -33.39
CA PHE A 694 -41.22 25.03 -34.80
C PHE A 694 -39.83 24.55 -35.22
N THR A 695 -39.63 24.31 -36.51
CA THR A 695 -38.32 24.09 -37.13
C THR A 695 -37.79 25.38 -37.76
N ILE A 696 -36.54 25.72 -37.51
CA ILE A 696 -35.85 26.89 -38.08
C ILE A 696 -34.40 26.51 -38.45
N SER A 697 -33.72 27.33 -39.24
CA SER A 697 -32.30 27.14 -39.56
C SER A 697 -31.45 28.37 -39.26
N ASP A 698 -30.16 28.15 -39.06
CA ASP A 698 -29.12 29.18 -39.02
C ASP A 698 -28.01 28.82 -40.00
N THR A 699 -27.57 29.80 -40.79
CA THR A 699 -26.45 29.64 -41.73
C THR A 699 -25.27 30.49 -41.29
N ARG A 700 -24.21 29.84 -40.80
CA ARG A 700 -22.92 30.46 -40.48
C ARG A 700 -22.17 30.67 -41.79
N VAL A 701 -21.77 31.91 -42.06
CA VAL A 701 -20.89 32.27 -43.19
C VAL A 701 -19.60 32.82 -42.62
N ILE A 702 -18.47 32.25 -43.03
CA ILE A 702 -17.14 32.64 -42.56
C ILE A 702 -16.33 33.16 -43.74
N THR A 703 -15.76 34.36 -43.61
CA THR A 703 -14.84 34.94 -44.60
C THR A 703 -13.46 35.23 -43.98
N ASP A 704 -12.40 35.08 -44.79
CA ASP A 704 -11.05 35.51 -44.41
C ASP A 704 -11.01 37.04 -44.36
N ARG A 705 -10.65 37.61 -43.19
CA ARG A 705 -10.73 39.05 -42.93
C ARG A 705 -9.85 39.89 -43.86
N ARG A 706 -8.77 39.31 -44.38
CA ARG A 706 -7.74 40.01 -45.17
C ARG A 706 -8.06 40.03 -46.66
N THR A 707 -8.76 39.02 -47.16
CA THR A 707 -9.06 38.81 -48.59
C THR A 707 -10.54 38.93 -48.93
N GLY A 708 -11.44 38.87 -47.93
CA GLY A 708 -12.89 38.84 -48.12
C GLY A 708 -13.44 37.54 -48.71
N LYS A 709 -12.59 36.54 -48.98
CA LYS A 709 -13.00 35.27 -49.56
C LYS A 709 -13.81 34.44 -48.56
N GLU A 710 -14.92 33.85 -49.01
CA GLU A 710 -15.65 32.82 -48.26
C GLU A 710 -14.75 31.60 -47.99
N VAL A 711 -14.62 31.26 -46.72
CA VAL A 711 -13.87 30.10 -46.19
C VAL A 711 -14.81 28.92 -46.00
N SER A 712 -16.01 29.17 -45.46
CA SER A 712 -17.05 28.16 -45.28
C SER A 712 -18.43 28.79 -45.16
N ARG A 713 -19.44 28.01 -45.56
CA ARG A 713 -20.86 28.30 -45.40
C ARG A 713 -21.55 27.02 -44.93
N THR A 714 -22.22 27.07 -43.80
CA THR A 714 -22.79 25.87 -43.15
C THR A 714 -24.15 26.20 -42.55
N THR A 715 -25.18 25.49 -43.01
CA THR A 715 -26.55 25.63 -42.49
C THR A 715 -26.88 24.49 -41.53
N ARG A 716 -27.27 24.84 -40.31
CA ARG A 716 -27.83 23.92 -39.31
C ARG A 716 -29.33 24.13 -39.21
N THR A 717 -30.08 23.04 -39.00
CA THR A 717 -31.53 23.08 -38.77
C THR A 717 -31.82 22.61 -37.35
N VAL A 718 -32.66 23.34 -36.63
CA VAL A 718 -33.04 23.10 -35.24
C VAL A 718 -34.56 22.92 -35.17
N LYS A 719 -35.01 21.87 -34.47
CA LYS A 719 -36.42 21.68 -34.13
C LYS A 719 -36.60 22.01 -32.65
N TYR A 720 -37.45 22.99 -32.39
CA TYR A 720 -37.97 23.25 -31.06
C TYR A 720 -39.30 22.53 -30.87
N ASP A 721 -39.41 21.78 -29.78
CA ASP A 721 -40.68 21.27 -29.28
C ASP A 721 -41.57 22.40 -28.75
N PRO A 722 -42.89 22.20 -28.68
CA PRO A 722 -43.80 23.16 -28.08
C PRO A 722 -43.61 23.23 -26.56
N ILE A 723 -43.83 24.41 -25.97
CA ILE A 723 -43.93 24.57 -24.52
C ILE A 723 -45.30 24.02 -24.09
N PRO A 724 -45.38 23.07 -23.15
CA PRO A 724 -46.66 22.52 -22.72
C PRO A 724 -47.49 23.54 -21.95
N VAL A 725 -48.82 23.42 -22.05
CA VAL A 725 -49.77 24.09 -21.17
C VAL A 725 -49.79 23.34 -19.84
N VAL A 726 -49.27 23.93 -18.77
CA VAL A 726 -49.17 23.29 -17.45
C VAL A 726 -50.25 23.83 -16.53
N LYS A 727 -51.13 22.93 -16.06
CA LYS A 727 -52.22 23.25 -15.13
C LYS A 727 -51.93 22.64 -13.76
N CYS A 728 -51.84 23.50 -12.75
CA CYS A 728 -51.72 23.11 -11.34
C CYS A 728 -53.12 22.96 -10.74
N GLU A 729 -53.62 21.73 -10.67
CA GLU A 729 -55.00 21.39 -10.28
C GLU A 729 -55.07 20.71 -8.91
#